data_AF-A0A428YAV7-F1
#
_entry.id   AF-A0A428YAV7-F1
#
_cell.length_a   1.000
_cell.length_b   1.000
_cell.length_c   1.000
_cell.angle_alpha   90.00
_cell.angle_beta   90.00
_cell.angle_gamma   90.00
#
_symmetry.space_group_name_H-M   'P 1'
#
loop_
_entity.id
_entity.type
_entity.pdbx_description
1 polymer ?
#
loop_
_entity_poly.entity_id
_entity_poly.type
_entity_poly.pdbx_seq_one_letter_code
_entity_poly.pdbx_strand_id
1 'polypeptide(L)'
;MTDVALLLPLRLETRFDKRGAAWWLRLRIVPDEPWFDRRAVAPSAAEVESLHRFADTAGPPANEPARDAWRALAAEHGKAHAWWLLRTQLTWDGSAWQVRQGPTRDKPGFPAVVEFPARVEVWLARGGGSPVRVADLPVKRDRLTLELPENPDQKRWWLSWPEAVDVGLATEFSLGAQADDIDALYVVGLGDGDPAKLLGAHVDAGRLALLGPGTATNTVDGGRTAEPDADQWWAAYLRGAGNAGTGRAAEALTGRATALPALPGEPAPSPWPQLMAALWPALAGHALRDLGGFGQQVYRLGDALAGGLAPEGPYPALRIGDQPYGVLPVTALAAWQPGPGEPKALADLAATLQAMRAAWTAAAQQRGTVVGADAARLADLIAQPPRSPGFAYRAFLPTELFSLALMFAGLAGNLDDLMHQWDTAATAPGVALRPDQPVRRYASRDFAHPLGIPLVQPPDGDPIAKLLGRLVTAVADPKVLASDEKIAQALGCRPESLLLVLVIWSLRLAAAAFGQPRAEQGPAGPILIEPVAAPATTASKLAGYVAALTPAQLAKGEEFQQVLKAVAALADTSAGDLARLLTGAVDTAAYRLDAWLTALPAQRLNRLLPSATPGNRWRVGAYGWVDAPRPGQPGPTAGGLLHAPSESQAITAAILRDRALTDPEPGRWAMSVSSDKVRRAAALADQVRTGAHPREALGRAVERIVGDGVAVAALRRTFPLRNEQNGRRTCDGVAVLVADPATLDLTTAAKAGLAKLREAVDGYGDLLVADAVYQLVEGRAATAGASLDAAAGLARPPSLDVLRTVREGRSITSTALWVLPDKAAPSAIPLFRPRSELSPATLADPSVAGWLIDQLGKASEWHFTAYGTDASVTLKDLDLEPADALVLTEADLSRLVLRRLPAAAPVGGDGIDRHRRGLRALATLGTAPGEHWPRLKDLRDVGAELAGRLHDGDTDALAAAARWGIVPPDGATATAYAAAVLDTRLAVPSPGEAAEAEEVVRAIRALVAPEGAVGVLGRAPRGTLPKLARADAAAAWLATLAPVRPDLGRLDAHRLSSPAPPVAWTNRPEDVWQTRADEPDPLVVAYLPAGFDPAGVDEDDPVAIGRIDHFSEVVPAQQQSTHAAFGFDGPAARAPQAVLVAVPPDLGTALDTAGLVAIVADARQLARVRMATPADLKQYRAVLPTVLLPAAGPFAVTLQEIP
;
A
#
# COMPACT_ATOMS: atom_id res chain seq x y z
N MET A 1 -4.23 14.76 -41.96
CA MET A 1 -4.72 13.95 -40.82
C MET A 1 -4.08 14.52 -39.58
N THR A 2 -4.89 14.89 -38.59
CA THR A 2 -4.41 15.52 -37.36
C THR A 2 -4.59 14.54 -36.19
N ASP A 3 -3.62 14.51 -35.29
CA ASP A 3 -3.61 13.65 -34.10
C ASP A 3 -4.10 14.41 -32.87
N VAL A 4 -5.02 13.80 -32.11
CA VAL A 4 -5.44 14.22 -30.76
C VAL A 4 -5.01 13.13 -29.79
N ALA A 5 -4.45 13.50 -28.63
CA ALA A 5 -4.03 12.53 -27.62
C ALA A 5 -4.83 12.65 -26.32
N LEU A 6 -5.36 11.53 -25.85
CA LEU A 6 -5.94 11.38 -24.52
C LEU A 6 -4.81 11.06 -23.53
N LEU A 7 -4.37 12.04 -22.74
CA LEU A 7 -3.32 11.84 -21.75
C LEU A 7 -3.94 11.43 -20.41
N LEU A 8 -3.55 10.25 -19.94
CA LEU A 8 -3.95 9.71 -18.65
C LEU A 8 -2.87 9.97 -17.60
N PRO A 9 -3.26 10.22 -16.34
CA PRO A 9 -2.33 10.61 -15.30
C PRO A 9 -1.39 9.47 -14.88
N LEU A 10 -0.22 9.86 -14.40
CA LEU A 10 0.81 9.04 -13.78
C LEU A 10 1.10 9.57 -12.38
N ARG A 11 1.24 8.68 -11.41
CA ARG A 11 1.78 9.01 -10.09
C ARG A 11 3.30 8.94 -10.14
N LEU A 12 3.95 9.99 -9.66
CA LEU A 12 5.41 10.10 -9.63
C LEU A 12 5.90 10.09 -8.18
N GLU A 13 6.88 9.23 -7.89
CA GLU A 13 7.52 9.17 -6.58
C GLU A 13 9.01 9.50 -6.72
N THR A 14 9.49 10.44 -5.93
CA THR A 14 10.86 10.94 -6.01
C THR A 14 11.60 10.69 -4.71
N ARG A 15 12.85 10.20 -4.81
CA ARG A 15 13.78 10.09 -3.68
C ARG A 15 15.10 10.74 -4.05
N PHE A 16 15.61 11.58 -3.15
CA PHE A 16 16.90 12.25 -3.30
C PHE A 16 17.94 11.51 -2.47
N ASP A 17 19.06 11.14 -3.10
CA ASP A 17 20.20 10.54 -2.43
C ASP A 17 21.46 11.38 -2.74
N LYS A 18 22.32 11.60 -1.75
CA LYS A 18 23.60 12.29 -1.95
C LYS A 18 24.73 11.27 -2.06
N ARG A 19 25.44 11.24 -3.19
CA ARG A 19 26.56 10.33 -3.47
C ARG A 19 27.83 11.15 -3.69
N GLY A 20 28.69 11.23 -2.68
CA GLY A 20 29.83 12.15 -2.68
C GLY A 20 29.36 13.62 -2.73
N ALA A 21 29.85 14.38 -3.72
CA ALA A 21 29.44 15.78 -3.92
C ALA A 21 28.18 15.95 -4.77
N ALA A 22 27.70 14.90 -5.44
CA ALA A 22 26.57 14.98 -6.37
C ALA A 22 25.27 14.47 -5.73
N TRP A 23 24.18 15.17 -6.02
CA TRP A 23 22.81 14.73 -5.76
C TRP A 23 22.32 13.83 -6.89
N TRP A 24 21.56 12.80 -6.51
CA TRP A 24 20.89 11.89 -7.42
C TRP A 24 19.41 11.87 -7.13
N LEU A 25 18.61 11.79 -8.20
CA LEU A 25 17.17 11.60 -8.11
C LEU A 25 16.83 10.19 -8.56
N ARG A 26 16.15 9.45 -7.69
CA ARG A 26 15.44 8.22 -8.03
C ARG A 26 13.99 8.57 -8.29
N LEU A 27 13.51 8.24 -9.48
CA LEU A 27 12.14 8.46 -9.92
C LEU A 27 11.45 7.11 -10.13
N ARG A 28 10.29 6.92 -9.49
CA ARG A 28 9.35 5.84 -9.79
C ARG A 28 8.13 6.40 -10.50
N ILE A 29 7.70 5.71 -11.55
CA ILE A 29 6.53 6.03 -12.37
C ILE A 29 5.50 4.93 -12.10
N VAL A 30 4.34 5.32 -11.58
CA VAL A 30 3.26 4.40 -11.24
C VAL A 30 2.04 4.77 -12.08
N PRO A 31 1.55 3.89 -12.97
CA PRO A 31 0.30 4.11 -13.68
C PRO A 31 -0.85 4.36 -12.70
N ASP A 32 -1.65 5.40 -12.92
CA ASP A 32 -2.84 5.67 -12.11
C ASP A 32 -4.05 4.80 -12.55
N GLU A 33 -5.16 4.89 -11.82
CA GLU A 33 -6.34 4.02 -12.01
C GLU A 33 -6.84 3.85 -13.47
N PRO A 34 -6.82 4.87 -14.35
CA PRO A 34 -7.30 4.73 -15.73
C PRO A 34 -6.53 3.72 -16.58
N TRP A 35 -5.31 3.33 -16.18
CA TRP A 35 -4.48 2.38 -16.94
C TRP A 35 -4.82 0.91 -16.66
N PHE A 36 -5.54 0.61 -15.58
CA PHE A 36 -5.80 -0.76 -15.16
C PHE A 36 -7.09 -1.29 -15.76
N ASP A 37 -6.97 -2.26 -16.65
CA ASP A 37 -8.08 -3.11 -17.07
C ASP A 37 -8.41 -4.09 -15.94
N ARG A 38 -9.60 -3.95 -15.37
CA ARG A 38 -10.12 -4.78 -14.27
C ARG A 38 -11.30 -5.64 -14.70
N ARG A 39 -11.50 -5.85 -16.00
CA ARG A 39 -12.64 -6.61 -16.51
C ARG A 39 -12.66 -8.04 -15.97
N ALA A 40 -13.84 -8.49 -15.55
CA ALA A 40 -14.13 -9.91 -15.40
C ALA A 40 -14.41 -10.50 -16.78
N VAL A 41 -13.60 -11.47 -17.23
CA VAL A 41 -13.73 -12.05 -18.59
C VAL A 41 -14.94 -13.00 -18.69
N ALA A 42 -15.37 -13.60 -17.57
CA ALA A 42 -16.51 -14.51 -17.50
C ALA A 42 -17.21 -14.41 -16.12
N PRO A 43 -18.54 -14.60 -16.05
CA PRO A 43 -19.27 -14.63 -14.79
C PRO A 43 -18.90 -15.89 -13.97
N SER A 44 -19.00 -15.82 -12.65
CA SER A 44 -18.91 -16.98 -11.77
C SER A 44 -20.20 -17.81 -11.79
N ALA A 45 -20.14 -19.06 -11.33
CA ALA A 45 -21.33 -19.91 -11.23
C ALA A 45 -22.43 -19.30 -10.34
N ALA A 46 -22.04 -18.64 -9.24
CA ALA A 46 -22.97 -17.94 -8.34
C ALA A 46 -23.64 -16.73 -9.03
N GLU A 47 -22.89 -15.98 -9.83
CA GLU A 47 -23.45 -14.85 -10.59
C GLU A 47 -24.45 -15.33 -11.65
N VAL A 48 -24.16 -16.44 -12.33
CA VAL A 48 -25.10 -17.06 -13.28
C VAL A 48 -26.40 -17.47 -12.58
N GLU A 49 -26.33 -18.02 -11.37
CA GLU A 49 -27.51 -18.35 -10.57
C GLU A 49 -28.33 -17.10 -10.22
N SER A 50 -27.69 -16.00 -9.78
CA SER A 50 -28.39 -14.74 -9.50
C SER A 50 -29.01 -14.14 -10.76
N LEU A 51 -28.42 -14.34 -11.95
CA LEU A 51 -29.00 -13.90 -13.23
C LEU A 51 -30.23 -14.72 -13.61
N HIS A 52 -30.26 -16.02 -13.33
CA HIS A 52 -31.47 -16.83 -13.50
C HIS A 52 -32.59 -16.33 -12.57
N ARG A 53 -32.29 -16.07 -11.29
CA ARG A 53 -33.27 -15.47 -10.36
C ARG A 53 -33.80 -14.12 -10.84
N PHE A 54 -32.93 -13.27 -11.39
CA PHE A 54 -33.34 -12.01 -12.00
C PHE A 54 -34.29 -12.26 -13.18
N ALA A 55 -33.93 -13.15 -14.11
CA ALA A 55 -34.73 -13.45 -15.29
C ALA A 55 -36.14 -13.95 -14.95
N ASP A 56 -36.26 -14.76 -13.89
CA ASP A 56 -37.54 -15.34 -13.43
C ASP A 56 -38.46 -14.30 -12.77
N THR A 57 -37.91 -13.20 -12.23
CA THR A 57 -38.66 -12.25 -11.39
C THR A 57 -38.88 -10.88 -12.03
N ALA A 58 -37.99 -10.43 -12.93
CA ALA A 58 -37.97 -9.06 -13.42
C ALA A 58 -39.18 -8.68 -14.30
N GLY A 59 -39.74 -9.61 -15.08
CA GLY A 59 -40.74 -9.26 -16.10
C GLY A 59 -40.20 -8.23 -17.12
N PRO A 60 -41.06 -7.44 -17.80
CA PRO A 60 -40.59 -6.48 -18.81
C PRO A 60 -39.68 -5.36 -18.26
N PRO A 61 -38.63 -4.93 -18.99
CA PRO A 61 -37.61 -4.00 -18.49
C PRO A 61 -38.12 -2.65 -17.93
N ALA A 62 -39.24 -2.14 -18.45
CA ALA A 62 -39.78 -0.85 -18.04
C ALA A 62 -40.62 -0.90 -16.74
N ASN A 63 -40.94 -2.10 -16.25
CA ASN A 63 -41.88 -2.28 -15.14
C ASN A 63 -41.20 -2.17 -13.77
N GLU A 64 -42.02 -2.04 -12.73
CA GLU A 64 -41.57 -1.95 -11.34
C GLU A 64 -40.87 -3.24 -10.84
N PRO A 65 -41.36 -4.46 -11.14
CA PRO A 65 -40.67 -5.69 -10.75
C PRO A 65 -39.24 -5.81 -11.32
N ALA A 66 -38.98 -5.29 -12.53
CA ALA A 66 -37.65 -5.29 -13.12
C ALA A 66 -36.68 -4.37 -12.35
N ARG A 67 -37.18 -3.22 -11.89
CA ARG A 67 -36.43 -2.30 -11.02
C ARG A 67 -36.11 -2.91 -9.67
N ASP A 68 -37.04 -3.64 -9.07
CA ASP A 68 -36.81 -4.29 -7.78
C ASP A 68 -35.86 -5.49 -7.90
N ALA A 69 -36.03 -6.32 -8.94
CA ALA A 69 -35.09 -7.41 -9.25
C ALA A 69 -33.67 -6.86 -9.51
N TRP A 70 -33.57 -5.71 -10.18
CA TRP A 70 -32.31 -5.01 -10.38
C TRP A 70 -31.67 -4.55 -9.05
N ARG A 71 -32.45 -3.90 -8.18
CA ARG A 71 -31.96 -3.45 -6.87
C ARG A 71 -31.47 -4.62 -6.01
N ALA A 72 -32.15 -5.76 -6.08
CA ALA A 72 -31.70 -6.99 -5.41
C ALA A 72 -30.36 -7.49 -5.98
N LEU A 73 -30.23 -7.58 -7.31
CA LEU A 73 -28.99 -8.00 -7.96
C LEU A 73 -27.82 -7.04 -7.65
N ALA A 74 -28.10 -5.73 -7.66
CA ALA A 74 -27.13 -4.69 -7.33
C ALA A 74 -26.70 -4.70 -5.85
N ALA A 75 -27.58 -5.11 -4.93
CA ALA A 75 -27.25 -5.28 -3.52
C ALA A 75 -26.38 -6.53 -3.28
N GLU A 76 -26.60 -7.60 -4.04
CA GLU A 76 -25.86 -8.86 -3.93
C GLU A 76 -24.44 -8.76 -4.48
N HIS A 77 -24.28 -8.20 -5.69
CA HIS A 77 -23.00 -8.20 -6.43
C HIS A 77 -22.33 -6.82 -6.54
N GLY A 78 -23.00 -5.78 -6.06
CA GLY A 78 -22.62 -4.38 -6.29
C GLY A 78 -23.18 -3.83 -7.61
N LYS A 79 -23.69 -2.58 -7.58
CA LYS A 79 -24.37 -1.91 -8.71
C LYS A 79 -23.60 -1.98 -10.03
N ALA A 80 -22.31 -1.64 -9.98
CA ALA A 80 -21.41 -1.62 -11.11
C ALA A 80 -21.27 -2.98 -11.82
N HIS A 81 -21.01 -4.03 -11.03
CA HIS A 81 -20.81 -5.38 -11.55
C HIS A 81 -22.13 -6.02 -12.00
N ALA A 82 -23.21 -5.79 -11.24
CA ALA A 82 -24.56 -6.17 -11.65
C ALA A 82 -24.96 -5.55 -13.00
N TRP A 83 -24.57 -4.28 -13.25
CA TRP A 83 -24.86 -3.60 -14.51
C TRP A 83 -24.11 -4.24 -15.68
N TRP A 84 -22.85 -4.62 -15.47
CA TRP A 84 -22.09 -5.38 -16.48
C TRP A 84 -22.72 -6.75 -16.75
N LEU A 85 -23.10 -7.51 -15.71
CA LEU A 85 -23.77 -8.80 -15.86
C LEU A 85 -25.06 -8.65 -16.67
N LEU A 86 -25.88 -7.64 -16.37
CA LEU A 86 -27.12 -7.35 -17.07
C LEU A 86 -26.89 -7.01 -18.56
N ARG A 87 -25.87 -6.21 -18.89
CA ARG A 87 -25.59 -5.83 -20.28
C ARG A 87 -24.95 -6.94 -21.12
N THR A 88 -24.18 -7.83 -20.50
CA THR A 88 -23.33 -8.78 -21.23
C THR A 88 -23.83 -10.23 -21.18
N GLN A 89 -24.55 -10.58 -20.12
CA GLN A 89 -25.04 -11.93 -19.86
C GLN A 89 -26.55 -12.06 -19.97
N LEU A 90 -27.31 -10.96 -19.98
CA LEU A 90 -28.77 -10.99 -20.14
C LEU A 90 -29.19 -10.33 -21.45
N THR A 91 -30.19 -10.92 -22.10
CA THR A 91 -30.84 -10.35 -23.28
C THR A 91 -32.35 -10.45 -23.13
N TRP A 92 -33.08 -9.43 -23.61
CA TRP A 92 -34.54 -9.43 -23.63
C TRP A 92 -35.02 -9.77 -25.04
N ASP A 93 -35.78 -10.86 -25.19
CA ASP A 93 -36.24 -11.35 -26.51
C ASP A 93 -37.60 -10.75 -26.95
N GLY A 94 -38.18 -9.87 -26.13
CA GLY A 94 -39.52 -9.32 -26.32
C GLY A 94 -40.58 -9.92 -25.38
N SER A 95 -40.30 -11.10 -24.80
CA SER A 95 -41.22 -11.83 -23.92
C SER A 95 -40.59 -12.27 -22.60
N ALA A 96 -39.32 -12.65 -22.61
CA ALA A 96 -38.58 -13.14 -21.45
C ALA A 96 -37.11 -12.69 -21.47
N TRP A 97 -36.50 -12.74 -20.29
CA TRP A 97 -35.06 -12.56 -20.12
C TRP A 97 -34.34 -13.88 -20.39
N GLN A 98 -33.35 -13.85 -21.28
CA GLN A 98 -32.52 -14.99 -21.62
C GLN A 98 -31.11 -14.79 -21.05
N VAL A 99 -30.67 -15.71 -20.19
CA VAL A 99 -29.31 -15.77 -19.68
C VAL A 99 -28.40 -16.41 -20.74
N ARG A 100 -27.35 -15.71 -21.12
CA ARG A 100 -26.37 -16.15 -22.11
C ARG A 100 -25.59 -17.35 -21.58
N GLN A 101 -25.53 -18.41 -22.39
CA GLN A 101 -24.72 -19.59 -22.09
C GLN A 101 -23.25 -19.31 -22.45
N GLY A 102 -22.34 -19.55 -21.51
CA GLY A 102 -20.92 -19.29 -21.69
C GLY A 102 -20.07 -19.94 -20.59
N PRO A 103 -18.73 -19.96 -20.76
CA PRO A 103 -17.83 -20.48 -19.74
C PRO A 103 -17.94 -19.65 -18.46
N THR A 104 -17.91 -20.32 -17.31
CA THR A 104 -17.82 -19.67 -16.00
C THR A 104 -16.36 -19.49 -15.58
N ARG A 105 -16.10 -18.49 -14.75
CA ARG A 105 -14.79 -18.23 -14.17
C ARG A 105 -14.55 -19.08 -12.92
N ASP A 106 -13.45 -19.84 -12.90
CA ASP A 106 -13.03 -20.61 -11.73
C ASP A 106 -12.03 -19.87 -10.81
N LYS A 107 -11.32 -18.86 -11.32
CA LYS A 107 -10.31 -18.08 -10.57
C LYS A 107 -10.50 -16.56 -10.71
N PRO A 108 -10.23 -15.76 -9.67
CA PRO A 108 -10.25 -14.31 -9.79
C PRO A 108 -9.24 -13.80 -10.83
N GLY A 109 -9.69 -12.90 -11.72
CA GLY A 109 -8.82 -12.22 -12.69
C GLY A 109 -8.05 -11.08 -12.01
N PHE A 110 -6.77 -10.95 -12.33
CA PHE A 110 -5.95 -9.83 -11.86
C PHE A 110 -6.01 -8.65 -12.85
N PRO A 111 -5.87 -7.41 -12.37
CA PRO A 111 -5.83 -6.26 -13.26
C PRO A 111 -4.59 -6.28 -14.17
N ALA A 112 -4.73 -5.76 -15.39
CA ALA A 112 -3.63 -5.60 -16.33
C ALA A 112 -3.45 -4.13 -16.73
N VAL A 113 -2.21 -3.69 -16.92
CA VAL A 113 -1.94 -2.38 -17.51
C VAL A 113 -2.11 -2.49 -19.03
N VAL A 114 -3.07 -1.77 -19.60
CA VAL A 114 -3.41 -1.86 -21.04
C VAL A 114 -3.17 -0.54 -21.77
N GLU A 115 -2.89 -0.62 -23.07
CA GLU A 115 -2.71 0.54 -23.97
C GLU A 115 -1.62 1.54 -23.54
N PHE A 116 -0.72 1.15 -22.62
CA PHE A 116 0.36 1.99 -22.10
C PHE A 116 1.36 2.38 -23.20
N PRO A 117 1.96 3.60 -23.17
CA PRO A 117 2.96 4.00 -24.15
C PRO A 117 4.17 3.06 -24.20
N ALA A 118 4.71 2.84 -25.40
CA ALA A 118 5.93 2.04 -25.59
C ALA A 118 7.18 2.69 -25.00
N ARG A 119 7.13 4.01 -24.83
CA ARG A 119 8.23 4.84 -24.34
C ARG A 119 7.66 5.93 -23.45
N VAL A 120 8.42 6.25 -22.41
CA VAL A 120 8.12 7.36 -21.50
C VAL A 120 9.39 8.20 -21.35
N GLU A 121 9.26 9.51 -21.51
CA GLU A 121 10.35 10.46 -21.39
C GLU A 121 10.24 11.26 -20.10
N VAL A 122 11.39 11.53 -19.47
CA VAL A 122 11.51 12.34 -18.27
C VAL A 122 12.18 13.65 -18.63
N TRP A 123 11.56 14.76 -18.25
CA TRP A 123 11.99 16.12 -18.55
C TRP A 123 12.10 16.95 -17.27
N LEU A 124 13.11 17.82 -17.20
CA LEU A 124 13.41 18.61 -16.02
C LEU A 124 13.50 20.09 -16.39
N ALA A 125 12.77 20.95 -15.67
CA ALA A 125 12.92 22.40 -15.73
C ALA A 125 13.68 22.90 -14.50
N ARG A 126 14.71 23.73 -14.70
CA ARG A 126 15.58 24.26 -13.63
C ARG A 126 15.82 25.77 -13.82
N GLY A 127 15.88 26.51 -12.72
CA GLY A 127 16.25 27.93 -12.70
C GLY A 127 15.44 28.85 -13.63
N GLY A 128 14.16 28.53 -13.89
CA GLY A 128 13.30 29.24 -14.84
C GLY A 128 13.52 28.90 -16.31
N GLY A 129 14.40 27.94 -16.63
CA GLY A 129 14.66 27.48 -18.00
C GLY A 129 13.56 26.58 -18.58
N SER A 130 13.63 26.36 -19.91
CA SER A 130 12.74 25.41 -20.58
C SER A 130 13.03 23.96 -20.16
N PRO A 131 12.03 23.06 -20.14
CA PRO A 131 12.25 21.66 -19.80
C PRO A 131 13.26 20.99 -20.74
N VAL A 132 14.23 20.26 -20.19
CA VAL A 132 15.22 19.46 -20.93
C VAL A 132 15.03 17.99 -20.63
N ARG A 133 15.12 17.13 -21.65
CA ARG A 133 15.00 15.68 -21.49
C ARG A 133 16.21 15.11 -20.73
N VAL A 134 15.96 14.42 -19.63
CA VAL A 134 16.97 13.82 -18.75
C VAL A 134 16.97 12.30 -18.79
N ALA A 135 15.87 11.67 -19.19
CA ALA A 135 15.80 10.22 -19.43
C ALA A 135 14.77 9.88 -20.52
N ASP A 136 14.98 8.73 -21.18
CA ASP A 136 14.09 8.14 -22.18
C ASP A 136 13.99 6.63 -21.89
N LEU A 137 12.81 6.18 -21.50
CA LEU A 137 12.56 4.87 -20.89
C LEU A 137 11.73 4.01 -21.86
N PRO A 138 12.32 2.97 -22.49
CA PRO A 138 11.56 1.98 -23.23
C PRO A 138 10.75 1.12 -22.25
N VAL A 139 9.46 0.94 -22.50
CA VAL A 139 8.54 0.23 -21.62
C VAL A 139 8.25 -1.18 -22.13
N LYS A 140 8.52 -2.19 -21.30
CA LYS A 140 8.22 -3.61 -21.58
C LYS A 140 6.79 -3.95 -21.15
N ARG A 141 5.81 -3.63 -22.01
CA ARG A 141 4.37 -3.68 -21.69
C ARG A 141 3.88 -5.08 -21.29
N ASP A 142 4.44 -6.12 -21.88
CA ASP A 142 4.16 -7.53 -21.62
C ASP A 142 4.48 -7.95 -20.17
N ARG A 143 5.32 -7.19 -19.46
CA ARG A 143 5.71 -7.44 -18.06
C ARG A 143 4.97 -6.56 -17.06
N LEU A 144 4.05 -5.70 -17.50
CA LEU A 144 3.25 -4.84 -16.62
C LEU A 144 2.02 -5.56 -16.01
N THR A 145 2.22 -6.78 -15.53
CA THR A 145 1.19 -7.56 -14.83
C THR A 145 1.11 -7.19 -13.36
N LEU A 146 -0.10 -7.23 -12.80
CA LEU A 146 -0.36 -7.11 -11.36
C LEU A 146 -0.67 -8.47 -10.71
N GLU A 147 -0.51 -9.58 -11.45
CA GLU A 147 -0.58 -10.91 -10.88
C GLU A 147 0.46 -11.07 -9.78
N LEU A 148 0.05 -11.72 -8.69
CA LEU A 148 0.98 -12.11 -7.64
C LEU A 148 2.06 -13.03 -8.25
N PRO A 149 3.30 -12.94 -7.77
CA PRO A 149 4.35 -13.86 -8.20
C PRO A 149 4.02 -15.28 -7.70
N GLU A 150 4.18 -16.28 -8.54
CA GLU A 150 3.91 -17.69 -8.18
C GLU A 150 5.03 -18.29 -7.33
N ASN A 151 6.24 -17.72 -7.41
CA ASN A 151 7.37 -18.05 -6.56
C ASN A 151 8.08 -16.77 -6.03
N PRO A 152 8.86 -16.87 -4.93
CA PRO A 152 9.56 -15.72 -4.35
C PRO A 152 10.62 -15.08 -5.27
N ASP A 153 11.17 -15.85 -6.21
CA ASP A 153 12.22 -15.37 -7.13
C ASP A 153 11.66 -14.51 -8.26
N GLN A 154 10.37 -14.63 -8.57
CA GLN A 154 9.69 -13.84 -9.60
C GLN A 154 9.44 -12.42 -9.07
N LYS A 155 10.31 -11.50 -9.46
CA LYS A 155 10.17 -10.09 -9.10
C LYS A 155 9.13 -9.40 -9.96
N ARG A 156 8.20 -8.67 -9.34
CA ARG A 156 7.24 -7.80 -10.03
C ARG A 156 7.71 -6.35 -9.98
N TRP A 157 7.42 -5.57 -11.02
CA TRP A 157 7.82 -4.16 -11.12
C TRP A 157 7.27 -3.28 -9.98
N TRP A 158 6.12 -3.66 -9.41
CA TRP A 158 5.50 -2.96 -8.30
C TRP A 158 6.11 -3.34 -6.93
N LEU A 159 6.85 -4.45 -6.83
CA LEU A 159 7.59 -4.87 -5.62
C LEU A 159 9.08 -4.49 -5.67
N SER A 160 9.72 -4.64 -6.83
CA SER A 160 11.17 -4.57 -6.97
C SER A 160 11.60 -3.32 -7.75
N TRP A 161 12.47 -2.50 -7.14
CA TRP A 161 13.07 -1.35 -7.82
C TRP A 161 13.89 -1.75 -9.06
N PRO A 162 14.81 -2.73 -9.02
CA PRO A 162 15.53 -3.18 -10.21
C PRO A 162 14.61 -3.62 -11.35
N GLU A 163 13.53 -4.33 -11.01
CA GLU A 163 12.53 -4.77 -12.01
C GLU A 163 11.79 -3.56 -12.60
N ALA A 164 11.41 -2.59 -11.76
CA ALA A 164 10.79 -1.34 -12.22
C ALA A 164 11.70 -0.59 -13.21
N VAL A 165 13.01 -0.56 -12.96
CA VAL A 165 13.99 0.04 -13.90
C VAL A 165 14.04 -0.74 -15.21
N ASP A 166 14.12 -2.07 -15.16
CA ASP A 166 14.21 -2.91 -16.36
C ASP A 166 12.95 -2.86 -17.25
N VAL A 167 11.76 -2.69 -16.65
CA VAL A 167 10.50 -2.55 -17.42
C VAL A 167 10.23 -1.11 -17.86
N GLY A 168 11.06 -0.14 -17.49
CA GLY A 168 10.92 1.27 -17.88
C GLY A 168 9.96 2.10 -17.02
N LEU A 169 9.65 1.66 -15.79
CA LEU A 169 8.81 2.36 -14.81
C LEU A 169 9.58 2.97 -13.64
N ALA A 170 10.92 2.89 -13.66
CA ALA A 170 11.78 3.61 -12.73
C ALA A 170 13.08 4.02 -13.41
N THR A 171 13.72 5.06 -12.91
CA THR A 171 15.05 5.47 -13.35
C THR A 171 15.77 6.24 -12.26
N GLU A 172 17.08 6.34 -12.37
CA GLU A 172 17.88 7.28 -11.59
C GLU A 172 18.78 8.11 -12.48
N PHE A 173 18.96 9.39 -12.14
CA PHE A 173 19.86 10.29 -12.85
C PHE A 173 20.48 11.31 -11.90
N SER A 174 21.67 11.80 -12.27
CA SER A 174 22.41 12.80 -11.50
C SER A 174 21.80 14.19 -11.67
N LEU A 175 21.67 14.91 -10.56
CA LEU A 175 21.27 16.33 -10.53
C LEU A 175 22.49 17.27 -10.46
N GLY A 176 23.70 16.73 -10.27
CA GLY A 176 24.91 17.51 -10.05
C GLY A 176 25.03 18.02 -8.61
N ALA A 177 25.69 19.17 -8.39
CA ALA A 177 25.96 19.69 -7.05
C ALA A 177 24.73 20.30 -6.35
N GLN A 178 23.69 20.68 -7.11
CA GLN A 178 22.48 21.34 -6.62
C GLN A 178 21.24 20.48 -6.90
N ALA A 179 20.32 20.45 -5.93
CA ALA A 179 19.03 19.76 -6.02
C ALA A 179 17.85 20.67 -5.63
N ASP A 180 18.13 21.91 -5.28
CA ASP A 180 17.22 22.95 -4.80
C ASP A 180 16.85 23.99 -5.88
N ASP A 181 17.28 23.76 -7.13
CA ASP A 181 17.02 24.62 -8.28
C ASP A 181 16.05 23.99 -9.30
N ILE A 182 15.48 22.83 -8.99
CA ILE A 182 14.45 22.18 -9.82
C ILE A 182 13.13 22.94 -9.68
N ASP A 183 12.54 23.39 -10.79
CA ASP A 183 11.23 24.04 -10.80
C ASP A 183 10.10 23.04 -11.01
N ALA A 184 10.34 22.05 -11.88
CA ALA A 184 9.40 20.97 -12.17
C ALA A 184 10.09 19.76 -12.80
N LEU A 185 9.53 18.60 -12.50
CA LEU A 185 9.81 17.33 -13.16
C LEU A 185 8.57 16.94 -13.97
N TYR A 186 8.73 16.59 -15.24
CA TYR A 186 7.65 16.11 -16.10
C TYR A 186 7.95 14.69 -16.60
N VAL A 187 6.90 13.90 -16.72
CA VAL A 187 6.95 12.56 -17.31
C VAL A 187 5.85 12.49 -18.34
N VAL A 188 6.20 12.22 -19.60
CA VAL A 188 5.23 12.13 -20.70
C VAL A 188 5.49 10.89 -21.55
N GLY A 189 4.44 10.33 -22.14
CA GLY A 189 4.55 9.26 -23.13
C GLY A 189 3.43 9.39 -24.15
N LEU A 190 3.73 9.15 -25.43
CA LEU A 190 2.73 9.09 -26.48
C LEU A 190 2.68 7.67 -27.04
N GLY A 191 1.52 7.03 -26.92
CA GLY A 191 1.28 5.68 -27.42
C GLY A 191 0.46 5.68 -28.72
N ASP A 192 0.28 4.49 -29.27
CA ASP A 192 -0.60 4.23 -30.41
C ASP A 192 -1.89 3.51 -30.00
N GLY A 193 -2.14 3.42 -28.69
CA GLY A 193 -3.30 2.72 -28.14
C GLY A 193 -4.63 3.40 -28.48
N ASP A 194 -5.71 2.62 -28.44
CA ASP A 194 -7.07 3.08 -28.73
C ASP A 194 -7.80 3.49 -27.43
N PRO A 195 -8.13 4.79 -27.24
CA PRO A 195 -8.86 5.22 -26.04
C PRO A 195 -10.22 4.54 -25.86
N ALA A 196 -10.90 4.16 -26.94
CA ALA A 196 -12.19 3.47 -26.85
C ALA A 196 -12.05 2.09 -26.19
N LYS A 197 -10.98 1.37 -26.48
CA LYS A 197 -10.71 0.05 -25.90
C LYS A 197 -10.40 0.17 -24.40
N LEU A 198 -9.62 1.17 -24.01
CA LEU A 198 -9.26 1.42 -22.61
C LEU A 198 -10.47 1.91 -21.79
N LEU A 199 -11.25 2.88 -22.27
CA LEU A 199 -12.45 3.35 -21.57
C LEU A 199 -13.56 2.28 -21.56
N GLY A 200 -13.71 1.51 -22.65
CA GLY A 200 -14.61 0.36 -22.71
C GLY A 200 -14.29 -0.69 -21.65
N ALA A 201 -13.00 -0.90 -21.35
CA ALA A 201 -12.60 -1.79 -20.25
C ALA A 201 -13.13 -1.32 -18.88
N HIS A 202 -13.10 -0.01 -18.61
CA HIS A 202 -13.66 0.55 -17.38
C HIS A 202 -15.19 0.49 -17.33
N VAL A 203 -15.87 0.66 -18.48
CA VAL A 203 -17.31 0.44 -18.58
C VAL A 203 -17.67 -1.00 -18.22
N ASP A 204 -16.93 -1.95 -18.78
CA ASP A 204 -17.17 -3.37 -18.54
C ASP A 204 -16.81 -3.80 -17.12
N ALA A 205 -15.82 -3.17 -16.48
CA ALA A 205 -15.56 -3.36 -15.06
C ALA A 205 -16.59 -2.64 -14.15
N GLY A 206 -17.57 -1.93 -14.72
CA GLY A 206 -18.55 -1.12 -13.99
C GLY A 206 -17.93 0.08 -13.27
N ARG A 207 -16.75 0.52 -13.69
CA ARG A 207 -15.98 1.57 -13.02
C ARG A 207 -16.19 2.95 -13.65
N LEU A 208 -16.80 3.04 -14.84
CA LEU A 208 -16.97 4.30 -15.56
C LEU A 208 -18.35 4.95 -15.31
N ALA A 209 -18.36 6.21 -14.90
CA ALA A 209 -19.58 7.02 -14.78
C ALA A 209 -19.30 8.49 -15.17
N LEU A 210 -20.36 9.26 -15.43
CA LEU A 210 -20.26 10.71 -15.57
C LEU A 210 -20.77 11.39 -14.30
N LEU A 211 -20.22 12.56 -13.98
CA LEU A 211 -20.66 13.37 -12.86
C LEU A 211 -21.23 14.70 -13.34
N GLY A 212 -22.40 15.04 -12.84
CA GLY A 212 -23.02 16.33 -13.13
C GLY A 212 -22.26 17.50 -12.50
N PRO A 213 -22.21 18.68 -13.13
CA PRO A 213 -21.63 19.88 -12.54
C PRO A 213 -22.24 20.18 -11.16
N GLY A 214 -21.38 20.56 -10.19
CA GLY A 214 -21.80 20.82 -8.81
C GLY A 214 -21.89 19.58 -7.92
N THR A 215 -21.69 18.37 -8.45
CA THR A 215 -21.53 17.16 -7.63
C THR A 215 -20.29 17.30 -6.75
N ALA A 216 -20.45 17.10 -5.44
CA ALA A 216 -19.31 17.08 -4.53
C ALA A 216 -18.40 15.89 -4.86
N THR A 217 -17.11 16.15 -5.03
CA THR A 217 -16.09 15.13 -5.38
C THR A 217 -15.23 14.71 -4.19
N ASN A 218 -15.40 15.35 -3.03
CA ASN A 218 -14.60 15.11 -1.83
C ASN A 218 -15.46 14.52 -0.70
N THR A 219 -14.96 13.47 -0.07
CA THR A 219 -15.64 12.76 1.03
C THR A 219 -15.63 13.65 2.27
N VAL A 220 -16.80 13.94 2.84
CA VAL A 220 -16.96 14.59 4.16
C VAL A 220 -17.69 13.58 5.05
N ASP A 221 -17.22 13.38 6.28
CA ASP A 221 -17.77 12.42 7.26
C ASP A 221 -17.90 10.95 6.76
N GLY A 222 -16.92 10.48 5.97
CA GLY A 222 -16.83 9.07 5.55
C GLY A 222 -17.83 8.63 4.46
N GLY A 223 -18.72 9.52 4.01
CA GLY A 223 -19.66 9.23 2.91
C GLY A 223 -18.99 9.25 1.54
N ARG A 224 -19.17 8.19 0.73
CA ARG A 224 -18.69 8.16 -0.67
C ARG A 224 -19.35 9.26 -1.49
N THR A 225 -18.59 10.30 -1.83
CA THR A 225 -19.04 11.35 -2.74
C THR A 225 -19.12 10.85 -4.18
N ALA A 226 -20.18 11.26 -4.89
CA ALA A 226 -20.33 11.11 -6.34
C ALA A 226 -20.53 9.67 -6.88
N GLU A 227 -21.03 8.71 -6.09
CA GLU A 227 -21.44 7.40 -6.61
C GLU A 227 -22.88 7.45 -7.14
N PRO A 228 -23.15 7.08 -8.41
CA PRO A 228 -24.51 6.97 -8.91
C PRO A 228 -25.33 5.95 -8.10
N ASP A 229 -26.57 6.30 -7.78
CA ASP A 229 -27.50 5.38 -7.12
C ASP A 229 -27.94 4.24 -8.06
N ALA A 230 -28.55 3.20 -7.50
CA ALA A 230 -28.98 2.04 -8.28
C ALA A 230 -29.97 2.42 -9.41
N ASP A 231 -30.80 3.44 -9.21
CA ASP A 231 -31.80 3.86 -10.20
C ASP A 231 -31.14 4.62 -11.37
N GLN A 232 -30.06 5.36 -11.12
CA GLN A 232 -29.25 6.00 -12.17
C GLN A 232 -28.55 4.96 -13.07
N TRP A 233 -28.04 3.87 -12.49
CA TRP A 233 -27.49 2.74 -13.24
C TRP A 233 -28.57 2.02 -14.06
N TRP A 234 -29.75 1.79 -13.49
CA TRP A 234 -30.89 1.21 -14.20
C TRP A 234 -31.36 2.08 -15.35
N ALA A 235 -31.48 3.39 -15.12
CA ALA A 235 -31.85 4.34 -16.16
C ALA A 235 -30.83 4.38 -17.29
N ALA A 236 -29.52 4.24 -16.98
CA ALA A 236 -28.48 4.11 -18.00
C ALA A 236 -28.64 2.84 -18.83
N TYR A 237 -28.99 1.71 -18.20
CA TYR A 237 -29.30 0.46 -18.93
C TYR A 237 -30.48 0.63 -19.90
N LEU A 238 -31.61 1.18 -19.43
CA LEU A 238 -32.82 1.34 -20.25
C LEU A 238 -32.63 2.26 -21.46
N ARG A 239 -31.71 3.23 -21.38
CA ARG A 239 -31.40 4.14 -22.49
C ARG A 239 -30.65 3.45 -23.63
N GLY A 240 -29.95 2.34 -23.38
CA GLY A 240 -29.22 1.59 -24.40
C GLY A 240 -27.93 2.27 -24.89
N ALA A 241 -27.84 2.54 -26.20
CA ALA A 241 -26.68 3.20 -26.81
C ALA A 241 -26.62 4.71 -26.45
N GLY A 242 -25.41 5.25 -26.28
CA GLY A 242 -25.18 6.57 -25.69
C GLY A 242 -26.02 7.71 -26.29
N ASN A 243 -26.74 8.41 -25.41
CA ASN A 243 -27.49 9.63 -25.70
C ASN A 243 -26.56 10.88 -25.71
N ALA A 244 -27.08 12.06 -26.03
CA ALA A 244 -26.29 13.24 -26.43
C ALA A 244 -25.16 13.64 -25.45
N GLY A 245 -25.35 13.50 -24.14
CA GLY A 245 -24.35 13.87 -23.13
C GLY A 245 -23.19 12.88 -23.08
N THR A 246 -23.52 11.59 -22.95
CA THR A 246 -22.51 10.52 -22.99
C THR A 246 -21.80 10.46 -24.34
N GLY A 247 -22.54 10.61 -25.45
CA GLY A 247 -21.98 10.60 -26.80
C GLY A 247 -20.98 11.73 -27.03
N ARG A 248 -21.25 12.93 -26.52
CA ARG A 248 -20.32 14.08 -26.62
C ARG A 248 -19.02 13.84 -25.85
N ALA A 249 -19.11 13.29 -24.63
CA ALA A 249 -17.91 12.93 -23.86
C ALA A 249 -17.14 11.79 -24.52
N ALA A 250 -17.83 10.75 -25.00
CA ALA A 250 -17.24 9.63 -25.70
C ALA A 250 -16.51 10.07 -26.98
N GLU A 251 -17.12 10.96 -27.77
CA GLU A 251 -16.51 11.49 -28.99
C GLU A 251 -15.26 12.33 -28.70
N ALA A 252 -15.28 13.17 -27.68
CA ALA A 252 -14.12 13.96 -27.28
C ALA A 252 -12.95 13.10 -26.79
N LEU A 253 -13.25 12.03 -26.04
CA LEU A 253 -12.23 11.16 -25.44
C LEU A 253 -11.71 10.10 -26.42
N THR A 254 -12.54 9.63 -27.35
CA THR A 254 -12.24 8.45 -28.20
C THR A 254 -12.29 8.70 -29.70
N GLY A 255 -12.75 9.88 -30.13
CA GLY A 255 -13.08 10.15 -31.52
C GLY A 255 -14.35 9.44 -32.02
N ARG A 256 -15.11 8.75 -31.15
CA ARG A 256 -16.27 7.95 -31.55
C ARG A 256 -17.43 8.15 -30.58
N ALA A 257 -18.50 8.81 -31.03
CA ALA A 257 -19.67 9.10 -30.19
C ALA A 257 -20.36 7.83 -29.63
N THR A 258 -20.30 6.71 -30.36
CA THR A 258 -20.93 5.44 -29.99
C THR A 258 -19.97 4.44 -29.35
N ALA A 259 -18.73 4.84 -29.03
CA ALA A 259 -17.75 3.92 -28.43
C ALA A 259 -18.11 3.50 -27.00
N LEU A 260 -18.90 4.30 -26.28
CA LEU A 260 -19.36 4.03 -24.93
C LEU A 260 -20.89 3.89 -24.90
N PRO A 261 -21.44 2.96 -24.10
CA PRO A 261 -22.89 2.91 -23.84
C PRO A 261 -23.32 4.15 -23.03
N ALA A 262 -24.63 4.35 -22.83
CA ALA A 262 -25.11 5.35 -21.89
C ALA A 262 -24.50 5.11 -20.50
N LEU A 263 -23.85 6.12 -19.93
CA LEU A 263 -23.21 6.04 -18.63
C LEU A 263 -24.18 6.49 -17.51
N PRO A 264 -24.06 5.93 -16.30
CA PRO A 264 -24.77 6.44 -15.14
C PRO A 264 -24.27 7.83 -14.76
N GLY A 265 -25.12 8.61 -14.08
CA GLY A 265 -24.81 9.99 -13.67
C GLY A 265 -24.72 11.00 -14.82
N GLU A 266 -25.12 10.62 -16.05
CA GLU A 266 -25.17 11.52 -17.21
C GLU A 266 -25.94 12.80 -16.88
N PRO A 267 -25.30 13.98 -16.94
CA PRO A 267 -25.98 15.23 -16.66
C PRO A 267 -26.87 15.65 -17.83
N ALA A 268 -27.90 16.44 -17.51
CA ALA A 268 -28.65 17.15 -18.53
C ALA A 268 -27.71 18.06 -19.36
N PRO A 269 -27.97 18.26 -20.66
CA PRO A 269 -27.20 19.19 -21.48
C PRO A 269 -27.14 20.58 -20.84
N SER A 270 -25.94 21.07 -20.56
CA SER A 270 -25.77 22.37 -19.90
C SER A 270 -25.98 23.51 -20.91
N PRO A 271 -26.86 24.49 -20.63
CA PRO A 271 -27.17 25.61 -21.53
C PRO A 271 -26.12 26.74 -21.46
N TRP A 272 -24.92 26.47 -20.94
CA TRP A 272 -23.87 27.47 -20.82
C TRP A 272 -23.46 28.11 -22.16
N PRO A 273 -23.42 27.42 -23.32
CA PRO A 273 -23.08 28.07 -24.59
C PRO A 273 -24.13 29.11 -24.97
N GLN A 274 -25.41 28.82 -24.73
CA GLN A 274 -26.52 29.75 -24.94
C GLN A 274 -26.43 30.92 -23.97
N LEU A 275 -26.09 30.68 -22.70
CA LEU A 275 -25.89 31.76 -21.73
C LEU A 275 -24.73 32.67 -22.14
N MET A 276 -23.58 32.09 -22.52
CA MET A 276 -22.43 32.86 -22.95
C MET A 276 -22.71 33.62 -24.25
N ALA A 277 -23.41 33.03 -25.22
CA ALA A 277 -23.81 33.73 -26.43
C ALA A 277 -24.80 34.88 -26.15
N ALA A 278 -25.77 34.66 -25.26
CA ALA A 278 -26.74 35.67 -24.87
C ALA A 278 -26.10 36.85 -24.14
N LEU A 279 -25.07 36.59 -23.33
CA LEU A 279 -24.41 37.59 -22.49
C LEU A 279 -23.08 38.11 -23.08
N TRP A 280 -22.62 37.56 -24.21
CA TRP A 280 -21.33 37.90 -24.81
C TRP A 280 -21.17 39.41 -24.99
N PRO A 281 -22.13 40.15 -25.60
CA PRO A 281 -21.95 41.58 -25.81
C PRO A 281 -21.75 42.36 -24.51
N ALA A 282 -22.49 42.03 -23.44
CA ALA A 282 -22.42 42.71 -22.15
C ALA A 282 -21.21 42.31 -21.30
N LEU A 283 -20.81 41.03 -21.31
CA LEU A 283 -19.77 40.51 -20.42
C LEU A 283 -18.35 40.70 -20.96
N ALA A 284 -18.13 40.40 -22.24
CA ALA A 284 -16.78 40.39 -22.84
C ALA A 284 -16.69 41.18 -24.15
N GLY A 285 -17.74 41.16 -24.97
CA GLY A 285 -17.74 41.69 -26.32
C GLY A 285 -17.45 43.19 -26.39
N HIS A 286 -18.14 44.00 -25.59
CA HIS A 286 -17.88 45.44 -25.54
C HIS A 286 -16.47 45.77 -25.02
N ALA A 287 -16.03 45.11 -23.94
CA ALA A 287 -14.72 45.32 -23.34
C ALA A 287 -13.58 44.93 -24.30
N LEU A 288 -13.66 43.76 -24.93
CA LEU A 288 -12.66 43.32 -25.91
C LEU A 288 -12.64 44.20 -27.16
N ARG A 289 -13.79 44.73 -27.60
CA ARG A 289 -13.84 45.68 -28.72
C ARG A 289 -13.16 47.01 -28.39
N ASP A 290 -13.54 47.62 -27.26
CA ASP A 290 -13.24 49.02 -26.99
C ASP A 290 -12.00 49.22 -26.11
N LEU A 291 -11.69 48.25 -25.24
CA LEU A 291 -10.47 48.22 -24.41
C LEU A 291 -9.40 47.29 -24.99
N GLY A 292 -9.81 46.15 -25.55
CA GLY A 292 -8.90 45.12 -26.05
C GLY A 292 -8.41 45.31 -27.48
N GLY A 293 -8.92 46.31 -28.21
CA GLY A 293 -8.46 46.62 -29.57
C GLY A 293 -8.92 45.64 -30.66
N PHE A 294 -9.86 44.73 -30.37
CA PHE A 294 -10.32 43.71 -31.32
C PHE A 294 -11.31 44.25 -32.39
N GLY A 295 -11.82 45.47 -32.20
CA GLY A 295 -12.77 46.08 -33.13
C GLY A 295 -13.99 45.18 -33.41
N GLN A 296 -14.55 45.27 -34.61
CA GLN A 296 -15.74 44.47 -34.98
C GLN A 296 -15.47 42.95 -35.07
N GLN A 297 -14.20 42.50 -35.01
CA GLN A 297 -13.87 41.07 -35.02
C GLN A 297 -14.31 40.36 -33.73
N VAL A 298 -14.62 41.11 -32.66
CA VAL A 298 -15.06 40.56 -31.37
C VAL A 298 -16.34 39.72 -31.47
N TYR A 299 -17.21 40.01 -32.43
CA TYR A 299 -18.46 39.26 -32.60
C TYR A 299 -18.17 37.87 -33.19
N ARG A 300 -17.34 37.79 -34.23
CA ARG A 300 -16.85 36.51 -34.77
C ARG A 300 -16.01 35.72 -33.77
N LEU A 301 -15.28 36.42 -32.90
CA LEU A 301 -14.55 35.82 -31.78
C LEU A 301 -15.52 35.21 -30.76
N GLY A 302 -16.60 35.93 -30.44
CA GLY A 302 -17.69 35.44 -29.59
C GLY A 302 -18.33 34.20 -30.15
N ASP A 303 -18.63 34.17 -31.45
CA ASP A 303 -19.22 32.99 -32.11
C ASP A 303 -18.28 31.79 -32.07
N ALA A 304 -17.00 32.03 -32.33
CA ALA A 304 -15.99 30.99 -32.27
C ALA A 304 -15.86 30.45 -30.83
N LEU A 305 -15.82 31.32 -29.82
CA LEU A 305 -15.54 30.94 -28.43
C LEU A 305 -16.78 30.55 -27.62
N ALA A 306 -18.00 30.92 -28.03
CA ALA A 306 -19.23 30.65 -27.27
C ALA A 306 -19.44 29.16 -27.01
N GLY A 307 -18.96 28.28 -27.91
CA GLY A 307 -18.98 26.82 -27.73
C GLY A 307 -17.79 26.23 -26.97
N GLY A 308 -16.77 27.03 -26.62
CA GLY A 308 -15.58 26.61 -25.85
C GLY A 308 -15.41 27.27 -24.48
N LEU A 309 -15.94 28.48 -24.28
CA LEU A 309 -15.81 29.28 -23.05
C LEU A 309 -16.77 28.78 -21.97
N ALA A 310 -16.46 27.62 -21.39
CA ALA A 310 -17.32 26.92 -20.45
C ALA A 310 -16.95 27.26 -18.99
N PRO A 311 -17.77 28.02 -18.24
CA PRO A 311 -17.40 28.43 -16.88
C PRO A 311 -17.14 27.25 -15.92
N GLU A 312 -17.85 26.15 -16.11
CA GLU A 312 -17.77 24.94 -15.27
C GLU A 312 -16.89 23.84 -15.87
N GLY A 313 -16.28 24.09 -17.04
CA GLY A 313 -15.56 23.11 -17.83
C GLY A 313 -16.35 22.64 -19.06
N PRO A 314 -15.68 22.33 -20.18
CA PRO A 314 -16.34 22.01 -21.45
C PRO A 314 -16.97 20.62 -21.51
N TYR A 315 -16.57 19.71 -20.62
CA TYR A 315 -17.05 18.33 -20.54
C TYR A 315 -17.37 17.96 -19.09
N PRO A 316 -18.35 17.06 -18.84
CA PRO A 316 -18.62 16.54 -17.50
C PRO A 316 -17.40 15.77 -16.97
N ALA A 317 -17.25 15.76 -15.64
CA ALA A 317 -16.20 14.98 -15.01
C ALA A 317 -16.47 13.48 -15.18
N LEU A 318 -15.41 12.72 -15.44
CA LEU A 318 -15.41 11.28 -15.62
C LEU A 318 -15.07 10.62 -14.29
N ARG A 319 -15.90 9.73 -13.78
CA ARG A 319 -15.56 8.91 -12.62
C ARG A 319 -15.02 7.57 -13.10
N ILE A 320 -13.82 7.21 -12.67
CA ILE A 320 -13.21 5.89 -12.88
C ILE A 320 -12.96 5.25 -11.51
N GLY A 321 -13.69 4.19 -11.21
CA GLY A 321 -13.69 3.55 -9.90
C GLY A 321 -14.16 4.52 -8.83
N ASP A 322 -13.33 4.76 -7.83
CA ASP A 322 -13.63 5.70 -6.76
C ASP A 322 -13.15 7.13 -7.02
N GLN A 323 -12.45 7.37 -8.13
CA GLN A 323 -11.79 8.65 -8.40
C GLN A 323 -12.54 9.47 -9.47
N PRO A 324 -12.90 10.72 -9.17
CA PRO A 324 -13.39 11.66 -10.17
C PRO A 324 -12.21 12.32 -10.92
N TYR A 325 -12.31 12.37 -12.24
CA TYR A 325 -11.38 12.99 -13.16
C TYR A 325 -12.04 14.13 -13.94
N GLY A 326 -11.46 15.33 -13.88
CA GLY A 326 -11.89 16.42 -14.77
C GLY A 326 -11.44 16.16 -16.21
N VAL A 327 -12.29 16.35 -17.21
CA VAL A 327 -11.91 16.21 -18.64
C VAL A 327 -11.54 17.58 -19.19
N LEU A 328 -10.25 17.79 -19.48
CA LEU A 328 -9.72 19.12 -19.81
C LEU A 328 -9.01 19.14 -21.17
N PRO A 329 -9.55 19.85 -22.18
CA PRO A 329 -8.83 20.17 -23.40
C PRO A 329 -7.68 21.13 -23.10
N VAL A 330 -6.47 20.79 -23.55
CA VAL A 330 -5.25 21.56 -23.32
C VAL A 330 -4.39 21.63 -24.58
N THR A 331 -3.64 22.72 -24.73
CA THR A 331 -2.73 22.97 -25.86
C THR A 331 -1.54 23.80 -25.37
N ALA A 332 -0.46 23.84 -26.16
CA ALA A 332 0.68 24.72 -25.93
C ALA A 332 0.40 26.07 -26.61
N LEU A 333 0.02 27.09 -25.84
CA LEU A 333 -0.38 28.39 -26.37
C LEU A 333 0.77 29.13 -27.06
N ALA A 334 2.00 28.93 -26.59
CA ALA A 334 3.20 29.52 -27.19
C ALA A 334 3.44 29.08 -28.65
N ALA A 335 2.93 27.90 -29.02
CA ALA A 335 3.06 27.34 -30.36
C ALA A 335 1.77 27.47 -31.18
N TRP A 336 0.77 28.20 -30.68
CA TRP A 336 -0.56 28.25 -31.30
C TRP A 336 -0.53 28.95 -32.66
N GLN A 337 -1.04 28.25 -33.69
CA GLN A 337 -1.26 28.78 -35.02
C GLN A 337 -2.72 28.61 -35.42
N PRO A 338 -3.38 29.61 -36.04
CA PRO A 338 -4.77 29.47 -36.51
C PRO A 338 -4.89 28.34 -37.54
N GLY A 339 -5.86 27.45 -37.34
CA GLY A 339 -6.19 26.42 -38.31
C GLY A 339 -6.99 26.95 -39.52
N PRO A 340 -7.24 26.11 -40.55
CA PRO A 340 -8.13 26.46 -41.65
C PRO A 340 -9.54 26.81 -41.14
N GLY A 341 -10.08 27.96 -41.56
CA GLY A 341 -11.41 28.43 -41.15
C GLY A 341 -11.47 29.06 -39.75
N GLU A 342 -10.36 29.10 -39.00
CA GLU A 342 -10.32 29.76 -37.70
C GLU A 342 -10.06 31.27 -37.86
N PRO A 343 -10.77 32.16 -37.13
CA PRO A 343 -10.48 33.60 -37.16
C PRO A 343 -9.04 33.90 -36.77
N LYS A 344 -8.33 34.75 -37.54
CA LYS A 344 -6.96 35.18 -37.22
C LYS A 344 -6.85 35.82 -35.83
N ALA A 345 -7.90 36.51 -35.39
CA ALA A 345 -8.02 37.09 -34.04
C ALA A 345 -7.83 36.07 -32.90
N LEU A 346 -7.99 34.77 -33.14
CA LEU A 346 -7.71 33.74 -32.13
C LEU A 346 -6.22 33.61 -31.81
N ALA A 347 -5.32 33.79 -32.79
CA ALA A 347 -3.88 33.82 -32.50
C ALA A 347 -3.51 35.07 -31.69
N ASP A 348 -4.14 36.20 -32.02
CA ASP A 348 -3.94 37.45 -31.30
C ASP A 348 -4.39 37.31 -29.84
N LEU A 349 -5.57 36.70 -29.62
CA LEU A 349 -6.06 36.38 -28.30
C LEU A 349 -5.16 35.37 -27.57
N ALA A 350 -4.69 34.32 -28.23
CA ALA A 350 -3.80 33.32 -27.62
C ALA A 350 -2.51 33.95 -27.07
N ALA A 351 -1.91 34.89 -27.81
CA ALA A 351 -0.74 35.63 -27.36
C ALA A 351 -1.03 36.51 -26.14
N THR A 352 -2.16 37.22 -26.13
CA THR A 352 -2.59 38.02 -24.96
C THR A 352 -2.84 37.13 -23.74
N LEU A 353 -3.57 36.02 -23.90
CA LEU A 353 -3.85 35.08 -22.81
C LEU A 353 -2.57 34.44 -22.25
N GLN A 354 -1.59 34.12 -23.11
CA GLN A 354 -0.29 33.62 -22.68
C GLN A 354 0.46 34.62 -21.81
N ALA A 355 0.45 35.91 -22.17
CA ALA A 355 1.05 36.96 -21.35
C ALA A 355 0.33 37.07 -19.99
N MET A 356 -1.01 37.11 -20.01
CA MET A 356 -1.82 37.19 -18.78
C MET A 356 -1.60 36.01 -17.83
N ARG A 357 -1.38 34.81 -18.37
CA ARG A 357 -1.12 33.61 -17.57
C ARG A 357 0.03 33.80 -16.57
N ALA A 358 1.13 34.42 -16.98
CA ALA A 358 2.28 34.64 -16.11
C ALA A 358 1.94 35.54 -14.91
N ALA A 359 1.20 36.63 -15.16
CA ALA A 359 0.73 37.53 -14.11
C ALA A 359 -0.25 36.86 -13.14
N TRP A 360 -1.18 36.05 -13.65
CA TRP A 360 -2.16 35.32 -12.82
C TRP A 360 -1.48 34.28 -11.95
N THR A 361 -0.54 33.53 -12.53
CA THR A 361 0.26 32.56 -11.77
C THR A 361 1.04 33.28 -10.66
N ALA A 362 1.72 34.37 -10.96
CA ALA A 362 2.49 35.12 -9.96
C ALA A 362 1.58 35.66 -8.84
N ALA A 363 0.42 36.24 -9.19
CA ALA A 363 -0.55 36.74 -8.22
C ALA A 363 -1.10 35.62 -7.31
N ALA A 364 -1.44 34.47 -7.89
CA ALA A 364 -1.87 33.30 -7.11
C ALA A 364 -0.76 32.79 -6.17
N GLN A 365 0.50 32.79 -6.62
CA GLN A 365 1.64 32.32 -5.83
C GLN A 365 2.02 33.25 -4.69
N GLN A 366 1.86 34.58 -4.85
CA GLN A 366 2.12 35.55 -3.78
C GLN A 366 1.26 35.30 -2.55
N ARG A 367 0.07 34.70 -2.72
CA ARG A 367 -0.78 34.28 -1.61
C ARG A 367 -0.16 33.15 -0.78
N GLY A 368 0.81 32.41 -1.32
CA GLY A 368 1.45 31.29 -0.64
C GLY A 368 0.64 29.99 -0.69
N THR A 369 1.11 28.98 0.04
CA THR A 369 0.52 27.63 0.07
C THR A 369 0.23 27.22 1.51
N VAL A 370 -0.35 26.02 1.71
CA VAL A 370 -0.58 25.46 3.05
C VAL A 370 0.72 25.13 3.80
N VAL A 371 1.85 25.04 3.10
CA VAL A 371 3.15 24.72 3.70
C VAL A 371 3.62 25.89 4.57
N GLY A 372 3.70 25.66 5.89
CA GLY A 372 4.08 26.69 6.87
C GLY A 372 2.96 27.69 7.23
N ALA A 373 1.72 27.44 6.79
CA ALA A 373 0.58 28.26 7.15
C ALA A 373 0.15 28.01 8.61
N ASP A 374 -0.18 29.07 9.35
CA ASP A 374 -0.87 28.95 10.64
C ASP A 374 -2.35 28.52 10.45
N ALA A 375 -3.06 28.22 11.53
CA ALA A 375 -4.44 27.74 11.46
C ALA A 375 -5.39 28.75 10.78
N ALA A 376 -5.20 30.05 10.99
CA ALA A 376 -6.01 31.09 10.37
C ALA A 376 -5.76 31.17 8.86
N ARG A 377 -4.49 31.12 8.44
CA ARG A 377 -4.11 31.13 7.04
C ARG A 377 -4.52 29.84 6.34
N LEU A 378 -4.41 28.70 7.00
CA LEU A 378 -4.90 27.42 6.48
C LEU A 378 -6.42 27.48 6.26
N ALA A 379 -7.18 27.96 7.25
CA ALA A 379 -8.63 28.15 7.13
C ALA A 379 -8.99 29.07 5.96
N ASP A 380 -8.29 30.18 5.79
CA ASP A 380 -8.47 31.11 4.65
C ASP A 380 -8.16 30.47 3.29
N LEU A 381 -7.10 29.65 3.21
CA LEU A 381 -6.73 28.94 1.98
C LEU A 381 -7.72 27.83 1.60
N ILE A 382 -8.32 27.13 2.57
CA ILE A 382 -9.26 26.02 2.31
C ILE A 382 -10.73 26.45 2.23
N ALA A 383 -11.09 27.61 2.80
CA ALA A 383 -12.47 28.10 2.81
C ALA A 383 -12.93 28.71 1.48
N GLN A 384 -12.10 28.67 0.42
CA GLN A 384 -12.42 29.31 -0.85
C GLN A 384 -13.55 28.57 -1.58
N PRO A 385 -14.70 29.22 -1.82
CA PRO A 385 -15.76 28.60 -2.60
C PRO A 385 -15.34 28.51 -4.07
N PRO A 386 -15.79 27.48 -4.81
CA PRO A 386 -15.45 27.31 -6.24
C PRO A 386 -16.07 28.38 -7.16
N ARG A 387 -16.93 29.25 -6.61
CA ARG A 387 -17.70 30.30 -7.29
C ARG A 387 -17.83 31.48 -6.34
N SER A 388 -17.96 32.69 -6.88
CA SER A 388 -18.17 33.88 -6.06
C SER A 388 -19.46 33.77 -5.22
N PRO A 389 -19.40 33.97 -3.90
CA PRO A 389 -20.59 33.92 -3.02
C PRO A 389 -21.47 35.18 -3.16
N GLY A 390 -20.94 36.23 -3.76
CA GLY A 390 -21.63 37.49 -4.01
C GLY A 390 -20.88 38.35 -5.01
N PHE A 391 -21.54 39.38 -5.52
CA PHE A 391 -20.99 40.31 -6.49
C PHE A 391 -20.93 41.71 -5.91
N ALA A 392 -19.97 42.49 -6.39
CA ALA A 392 -19.86 43.91 -6.11
C ALA A 392 -19.67 44.66 -7.43
N TYR A 393 -20.17 45.88 -7.50
CA TYR A 393 -19.94 46.77 -8.62
C TYR A 393 -19.10 47.98 -8.18
N ARG A 394 -18.54 48.70 -9.15
CA ARG A 394 -17.78 49.92 -8.91
C ARG A 394 -18.05 50.91 -10.03
N ALA A 395 -17.94 52.20 -9.73
CA ALA A 395 -18.13 53.24 -10.72
C ALA A 395 -16.85 53.45 -11.54
N PHE A 396 -16.93 53.21 -12.85
CA PHE A 396 -15.88 53.56 -13.80
C PHE A 396 -16.20 54.88 -14.50
N LEU A 397 -15.18 55.73 -14.65
CA LEU A 397 -15.23 57.00 -15.36
C LEU A 397 -14.17 57.01 -16.46
N PRO A 398 -14.45 57.59 -17.64
CA PRO A 398 -13.42 57.90 -18.62
C PRO A 398 -12.30 58.72 -17.98
N THR A 399 -11.04 58.45 -18.34
CA THR A 399 -9.87 59.10 -17.72
C THR A 399 -9.93 60.63 -17.80
N GLU A 400 -10.55 61.19 -18.84
CA GLU A 400 -10.74 62.64 -19.02
C GLU A 400 -11.74 63.23 -18.01
N LEU A 401 -12.79 62.50 -17.67
CA LEU A 401 -13.73 62.92 -16.62
C LEU A 401 -13.16 62.67 -15.23
N PHE A 402 -12.40 61.59 -15.08
CA PHE A 402 -11.74 61.26 -13.83
C PHE A 402 -10.67 62.31 -13.48
N SER A 403 -9.89 62.79 -14.46
CA SER A 403 -8.90 63.85 -14.26
C SER A 403 -9.57 65.16 -13.84
N LEU A 404 -10.69 65.55 -14.48
CA LEU A 404 -11.49 66.70 -14.06
C LEU A 404 -12.02 66.54 -12.63
N ALA A 405 -12.53 65.35 -12.27
CA ALA A 405 -13.01 65.08 -10.92
C ALA A 405 -11.90 65.14 -9.86
N LEU A 406 -10.70 64.68 -10.18
CA LEU A 406 -9.53 64.80 -9.31
C LEU A 406 -9.06 66.26 -9.16
N MET A 407 -9.06 67.01 -10.26
CA MET A 407 -8.76 68.44 -10.27
C MET A 407 -9.72 69.22 -9.36
N PHE A 408 -11.04 68.99 -9.48
CA PHE A 408 -12.03 69.63 -8.60
C PHE A 408 -11.95 69.15 -7.14
N ALA A 409 -11.43 67.96 -6.89
CA ALA A 409 -11.19 67.44 -5.54
C ALA A 409 -9.87 67.94 -4.91
N GLY A 410 -9.10 68.79 -5.59
CA GLY A 410 -7.82 69.31 -5.08
C GLY A 410 -6.67 68.28 -5.09
N LEU A 411 -6.88 67.12 -5.70
CA LEU A 411 -5.90 66.05 -5.87
C LEU A 411 -5.28 66.22 -7.26
N ALA A 412 -4.34 67.15 -7.40
CA ALA A 412 -3.79 67.53 -8.70
C ALA A 412 -3.00 66.38 -9.37
N GLY A 413 -3.58 65.73 -10.38
CA GLY A 413 -2.89 64.89 -11.34
C GLY A 413 -3.16 65.40 -12.75
N ASN A 414 -2.13 65.49 -13.60
CA ASN A 414 -2.31 65.85 -15.01
C ASN A 414 -3.02 64.68 -15.74
N LEU A 415 -3.87 64.97 -16.74
CA LEU A 415 -4.50 63.94 -17.58
C LEU A 415 -3.45 63.06 -18.25
N ASP A 416 -2.31 63.65 -18.64
CA ASP A 416 -1.18 62.91 -19.20
C ASP A 416 -0.61 61.89 -18.19
N ASP A 417 -0.56 62.21 -16.90
CA ASP A 417 -0.07 61.29 -15.86
C ASP A 417 -1.04 60.12 -15.67
N LEU A 418 -2.35 60.37 -15.69
CA LEU A 418 -3.38 59.33 -15.60
C LEU A 418 -3.38 58.43 -16.84
N MET A 419 -3.21 59.02 -18.03
CA MET A 419 -3.07 58.27 -19.27
C MET A 419 -1.79 57.44 -19.27
N HIS A 420 -0.67 57.99 -18.82
CA HIS A 420 0.59 57.28 -18.68
C HIS A 420 0.51 56.14 -17.65
N GLN A 421 -0.15 56.36 -16.50
CA GLN A 421 -0.41 55.32 -15.50
C GLN A 421 -1.31 54.21 -16.05
N TRP A 422 -2.37 54.57 -16.78
CA TRP A 422 -3.23 53.58 -17.43
C TRP A 422 -2.47 52.80 -18.50
N ASP A 423 -1.71 53.47 -19.36
CA ASP A 423 -0.90 52.84 -20.40
C ASP A 423 0.17 51.94 -19.78
N THR A 424 0.80 52.36 -18.68
CA THR A 424 1.75 51.54 -17.91
C THR A 424 1.07 50.32 -17.31
N ALA A 425 -0.16 50.44 -16.81
CA ALA A 425 -0.93 49.31 -16.30
C ALA A 425 -1.43 48.37 -17.42
N ALA A 426 -1.77 48.92 -18.59
CA ALA A 426 -2.24 48.17 -19.78
C ALA A 426 -1.10 47.42 -20.49
N THR A 427 0.08 48.04 -20.53
CA THR A 427 1.31 47.47 -21.08
C THR A 427 2.15 46.74 -20.03
N ALA A 428 1.69 46.73 -18.77
CA ALA A 428 2.33 45.98 -17.70
C ALA A 428 2.55 44.53 -18.14
N PRO A 429 3.69 43.92 -17.81
CA PRO A 429 3.93 42.51 -18.07
C PRO A 429 2.75 41.66 -17.57
N GLY A 430 2.06 41.02 -18.51
CA GLY A 430 0.92 40.16 -18.23
C GLY A 430 -0.48 40.80 -18.24
N VAL A 431 -0.68 41.95 -18.87
CA VAL A 431 -2.02 42.39 -19.30
C VAL A 431 -2.14 42.41 -20.81
N ALA A 432 -1.11 42.89 -21.51
CA ALA A 432 -0.89 42.81 -22.97
C ALA A 432 -2.16 42.83 -23.85
N LEU A 433 -3.13 43.68 -23.49
CA LEU A 433 -4.16 44.12 -24.42
C LEU A 433 -3.42 44.88 -25.52
N ARG A 434 -3.67 44.57 -26.80
CA ARG A 434 -3.00 45.23 -27.93
C ARG A 434 -3.36 46.72 -27.93
N PRO A 435 -2.48 47.62 -27.44
CA PRO A 435 -2.86 48.98 -27.09
C PRO A 435 -2.50 49.97 -28.19
N ASP A 436 -2.30 49.52 -29.42
CA ASP A 436 -1.94 50.39 -30.53
C ASP A 436 -3.00 51.44 -30.86
N GLN A 437 -4.22 51.36 -30.27
CA GLN A 437 -5.12 52.47 -29.92
C GLN A 437 -6.35 51.96 -29.12
N PRO A 438 -6.37 51.98 -27.77
CA PRO A 438 -7.63 51.77 -27.04
C PRO A 438 -8.61 52.87 -27.44
N VAL A 439 -9.84 52.50 -27.79
CA VAL A 439 -10.84 53.48 -28.25
C VAL A 439 -11.19 54.45 -27.12
N ARG A 440 -11.08 54.01 -25.85
CA ARG A 440 -11.25 54.83 -24.64
C ARG A 440 -10.57 54.19 -23.42
N ARG A 441 -10.07 55.00 -22.48
CA ARG A 441 -9.48 54.56 -21.20
C ARG A 441 -10.42 54.86 -20.02
N TYR A 442 -10.48 53.97 -19.03
CA TYR A 442 -11.32 54.13 -17.84
C TYR A 442 -10.51 54.04 -16.54
N ALA A 443 -10.95 54.80 -15.54
CA ALA A 443 -10.45 54.77 -14.17
C ALA A 443 -11.62 54.57 -13.19
N SER A 444 -11.36 53.95 -12.05
CA SER A 444 -12.35 53.75 -10.98
C SER A 444 -11.81 54.32 -9.67
N ARG A 445 -12.70 54.85 -8.82
CA ARG A 445 -12.38 55.02 -7.39
C ARG A 445 -12.42 53.63 -6.74
N ASP A 446 -11.50 53.31 -5.84
CA ASP A 446 -11.22 51.93 -5.38
C ASP A 446 -12.28 51.33 -4.41
N PHE A 447 -13.47 51.94 -4.34
CA PHE A 447 -14.58 51.48 -3.51
C PHE A 447 -15.52 50.59 -4.33
N ALA A 448 -15.62 49.31 -3.95
CA ALA A 448 -16.60 48.38 -4.51
C ALA A 448 -17.83 48.33 -3.59
N HIS A 449 -19.02 48.39 -4.18
CA HIS A 449 -20.30 48.36 -3.48
C HIS A 449 -20.95 46.99 -3.67
N PRO A 450 -21.45 46.34 -2.60
CA PRO A 450 -22.19 45.09 -2.72
C PRO A 450 -23.37 45.23 -3.68
N LEU A 451 -23.55 44.26 -4.58
CA LEU A 451 -24.65 44.23 -5.52
C LEU A 451 -25.90 43.65 -4.83
N GLY A 452 -26.87 44.51 -4.50
CA GLY A 452 -28.07 44.14 -3.75
C GLY A 452 -29.27 43.62 -4.55
N ILE A 453 -29.09 43.25 -5.82
CA ILE A 453 -30.17 42.70 -6.67
C ILE A 453 -30.10 41.16 -6.76
N PRO A 454 -31.24 40.46 -6.90
CA PRO A 454 -31.24 39.02 -7.19
C PRO A 454 -30.47 38.65 -8.46
N LEU A 455 -29.92 37.43 -8.52
CA LEU A 455 -29.15 36.98 -9.68
C LEU A 455 -30.00 36.74 -10.93
N VAL A 456 -31.12 36.02 -10.79
CA VAL A 456 -31.90 35.50 -11.94
C VAL A 456 -33.33 36.01 -11.95
N GLN A 457 -34.00 35.98 -10.80
CA GLN A 457 -35.42 36.22 -10.68
C GLN A 457 -35.66 37.56 -9.97
N PRO A 458 -36.37 38.52 -10.57
CA PRO A 458 -36.74 39.76 -9.87
C PRO A 458 -37.73 39.47 -8.72
N PRO A 459 -37.71 40.27 -7.63
CA PRO A 459 -38.50 40.00 -6.41
C PRO A 459 -40.02 39.95 -6.65
N ASP A 460 -40.53 40.87 -7.47
CA ASP A 460 -41.97 41.07 -7.74
C ASP A 460 -42.39 40.61 -9.15
N GLY A 461 -41.69 39.63 -9.74
CA GLY A 461 -41.90 39.21 -11.13
C GLY A 461 -42.41 37.78 -11.32
N ASP A 462 -43.05 37.54 -12.47
CA ASP A 462 -43.37 36.20 -13.00
C ASP A 462 -42.10 35.32 -13.12
N PRO A 463 -42.19 33.98 -13.13
CA PRO A 463 -41.02 33.10 -13.29
C PRO A 463 -40.14 33.45 -14.49
N ILE A 464 -38.82 33.35 -14.34
CA ILE A 464 -37.83 33.84 -15.31
C ILE A 464 -38.06 33.34 -16.74
N ALA A 465 -38.46 32.07 -16.91
CA ALA A 465 -38.81 31.49 -18.20
C ALA A 465 -39.87 32.33 -18.96
N LYS A 466 -40.91 32.77 -18.26
CA LYS A 466 -42.00 33.58 -18.79
C LYS A 466 -41.53 35.01 -19.09
N LEU A 467 -40.67 35.57 -18.23
CA LEU A 467 -40.09 36.90 -18.43
C LEU A 467 -39.16 36.92 -19.66
N LEU A 468 -38.31 35.91 -19.85
CA LEU A 468 -37.46 35.77 -21.03
C LEU A 468 -38.31 35.61 -22.31
N GLY A 469 -39.37 34.81 -22.29
CA GLY A 469 -40.29 34.66 -23.42
C GLY A 469 -41.01 35.97 -23.79
N ARG A 470 -41.50 36.72 -22.79
CA ARG A 470 -42.07 38.07 -23.00
C ARG A 470 -41.03 39.04 -23.55
N LEU A 471 -39.81 39.01 -23.01
CA LEU A 471 -38.72 39.86 -23.47
C LEU A 471 -38.41 39.61 -24.95
N VAL A 472 -38.20 38.34 -25.34
CA VAL A 472 -37.92 37.94 -26.73
C VAL A 472 -38.99 38.46 -27.69
N THR A 473 -40.26 38.42 -27.28
CA THR A 473 -41.37 38.93 -28.09
C THR A 473 -41.39 40.46 -28.14
N ALA A 474 -41.20 41.12 -27.00
CA ALA A 474 -41.32 42.57 -26.87
C ALA A 474 -40.19 43.33 -27.59
N VAL A 475 -38.96 42.80 -27.57
CA VAL A 475 -37.78 43.46 -28.18
C VAL A 475 -37.74 43.38 -29.71
N ALA A 476 -38.70 42.69 -30.33
CA ALA A 476 -38.90 42.74 -31.77
C ALA A 476 -39.29 44.17 -32.25
N ASP A 477 -39.89 44.97 -31.37
CA ASP A 477 -40.05 46.41 -31.60
C ASP A 477 -38.81 47.18 -31.06
N PRO A 478 -37.98 47.79 -31.94
CA PRO A 478 -36.83 48.56 -31.52
C PRO A 478 -37.19 49.72 -30.58
N LYS A 479 -38.42 50.27 -30.67
CA LYS A 479 -38.87 51.35 -29.77
C LYS A 479 -39.13 50.85 -28.34
N VAL A 480 -39.45 49.57 -28.17
CA VAL A 480 -39.57 48.94 -26.85
C VAL A 480 -38.17 48.67 -26.31
N LEU A 481 -37.29 48.07 -27.11
CA LEU A 481 -35.89 47.81 -26.72
C LEU A 481 -35.16 49.11 -26.32
N ALA A 482 -35.51 50.24 -26.94
CA ALA A 482 -34.96 51.57 -26.71
C ALA A 482 -35.37 52.25 -25.37
N SER A 483 -36.30 51.69 -24.59
CA SER A 483 -36.87 52.34 -23.40
C SER A 483 -37.03 51.40 -22.21
N ASP A 484 -36.39 51.70 -21.09
CA ASP A 484 -36.53 50.93 -19.84
C ASP A 484 -37.98 50.87 -19.33
N GLU A 485 -38.74 51.96 -19.46
CA GLU A 485 -40.16 52.02 -19.06
C GLU A 485 -41.03 51.06 -19.88
N LYS A 486 -40.83 51.03 -21.20
CA LYS A 486 -41.57 50.13 -22.09
C LYS A 486 -41.18 48.67 -21.87
N ILE A 487 -39.90 48.39 -21.56
CA ILE A 487 -39.48 47.03 -21.18
C ILE A 487 -40.16 46.62 -19.87
N ALA A 488 -40.17 47.48 -18.84
CA ALA A 488 -40.84 47.19 -17.58
C ALA A 488 -42.35 46.95 -17.78
N GLN A 489 -42.99 47.75 -18.64
CA GLN A 489 -44.40 47.55 -19.02
C GLN A 489 -44.63 46.21 -19.73
N ALA A 490 -43.75 45.82 -20.66
CA ALA A 490 -43.85 44.57 -21.39
C ALA A 490 -43.59 43.32 -20.51
N LEU A 491 -42.68 43.44 -19.54
CA LEU A 491 -42.39 42.37 -18.58
C LEU A 491 -43.48 42.24 -17.51
N GLY A 492 -44.16 43.35 -17.17
CA GLY A 492 -45.10 43.43 -16.06
C GLY A 492 -44.43 43.62 -14.70
N CYS A 493 -43.11 43.83 -14.68
CA CYS A 493 -42.31 44.10 -13.49
C CYS A 493 -41.06 44.89 -13.90
N ARG A 494 -40.36 45.47 -12.92
CA ARG A 494 -39.02 46.04 -13.18
C ARG A 494 -38.01 44.92 -13.42
N PRO A 495 -37.02 45.08 -14.32
CA PRO A 495 -35.99 44.08 -14.58
C PRO A 495 -34.91 44.06 -13.47
N GLU A 496 -35.32 43.96 -12.21
CA GLU A 496 -34.46 44.00 -11.01
C GLU A 496 -33.81 42.64 -10.74
N SER A 497 -33.11 42.09 -11.74
CA SER A 497 -32.23 40.93 -11.57
C SER A 497 -31.01 41.05 -12.47
N LEU A 498 -29.86 40.55 -12.02
CA LEU A 498 -28.60 40.67 -12.77
C LEU A 498 -28.71 40.03 -14.16
N LEU A 499 -29.40 38.88 -14.30
CA LEU A 499 -29.62 38.23 -15.58
C LEU A 499 -30.37 39.14 -16.57
N LEU A 500 -31.54 39.65 -16.19
CA LEU A 500 -32.36 40.49 -17.08
C LEU A 500 -31.62 41.76 -17.48
N VAL A 501 -30.94 42.39 -16.52
CA VAL A 501 -30.07 43.53 -16.73
C VAL A 501 -29.04 43.26 -17.83
N LEU A 502 -28.29 42.15 -17.72
CA LEU A 502 -27.22 41.82 -18.67
C LEU A 502 -27.76 41.38 -20.04
N VAL A 503 -28.91 40.69 -20.06
CA VAL A 503 -29.58 40.29 -21.30
C VAL A 503 -30.10 41.51 -22.07
N ILE A 504 -30.82 42.42 -21.39
CA ILE A 504 -31.33 43.65 -22.01
C ILE A 504 -30.17 44.49 -22.55
N TRP A 505 -29.08 44.60 -21.77
CA TRP A 505 -27.89 45.31 -22.22
C TRP A 505 -27.24 44.64 -23.44
N SER A 506 -27.15 43.31 -23.45
CA SER A 506 -26.60 42.56 -24.58
C SER A 506 -27.42 42.76 -25.86
N LEU A 507 -28.75 42.72 -25.75
CA LEU A 507 -29.67 42.96 -26.87
C LEU A 507 -29.52 44.39 -27.43
N ARG A 508 -29.36 45.39 -26.56
CA ARG A 508 -29.14 46.80 -26.96
C ARG A 508 -27.81 46.97 -27.69
N LEU A 509 -26.73 46.39 -27.16
CA LEU A 509 -25.41 46.43 -27.79
C LEU A 509 -25.40 45.73 -29.15
N ALA A 510 -26.07 44.58 -29.27
CA ALA A 510 -26.18 43.84 -30.52
C ALA A 510 -27.04 44.59 -31.56
N ALA A 511 -28.17 45.16 -31.16
CA ALA A 511 -29.01 45.98 -32.04
C ALA A 511 -28.28 47.24 -32.54
N ALA A 512 -27.57 47.92 -31.64
CA ALA A 512 -26.84 49.14 -31.98
C ALA A 512 -25.66 48.88 -32.93
N ALA A 513 -24.99 47.73 -32.84
CA ALA A 513 -23.93 47.35 -33.77
C ALA A 513 -24.41 47.33 -35.23
N PHE A 514 -25.69 46.99 -35.45
CA PHE A 514 -26.32 47.05 -36.77
C PHE A 514 -26.81 48.47 -37.14
N GLY A 515 -27.32 49.24 -36.16
CA GLY A 515 -27.90 50.57 -36.36
C GLY A 515 -26.92 51.74 -36.50
N GLN A 516 -25.62 51.52 -36.33
CA GLN A 516 -24.62 52.55 -36.62
C GLN A 516 -24.61 52.89 -38.13
N PRO A 517 -24.57 54.18 -38.51
CA PRO A 517 -24.51 54.57 -39.92
C PRO A 517 -23.22 54.00 -40.56
N ARG A 518 -23.37 53.11 -41.53
CA ARG A 518 -22.27 52.45 -42.28
C ARG A 518 -21.56 53.38 -43.29
N ALA A 519 -21.73 54.71 -43.22
CA ALA A 519 -21.41 55.62 -44.33
C ALA A 519 -20.16 56.49 -44.09
N GLU A 520 -19.18 56.33 -44.98
CA GLU A 520 -18.35 57.38 -45.63
C GLU A 520 -17.41 58.30 -44.81
N GLN A 521 -17.30 58.19 -43.49
CA GLN A 521 -16.29 58.95 -42.73
C GLN A 521 -15.57 58.10 -41.67
N GLY A 522 -14.38 57.59 -42.00
CA GLY A 522 -13.41 57.06 -41.04
C GLY A 522 -13.81 55.78 -40.28
N PRO A 523 -12.92 55.27 -39.39
CA PRO A 523 -13.22 54.09 -38.59
C PRO A 523 -14.45 54.34 -37.71
N ALA A 524 -15.38 53.38 -37.70
CA ALA A 524 -16.62 53.41 -36.93
C ALA A 524 -16.37 53.87 -35.49
N GLY A 525 -16.99 54.97 -35.09
CA GLY A 525 -16.87 55.49 -33.72
C GLY A 525 -17.42 54.51 -32.67
N PRO A 526 -16.91 54.56 -31.42
CA PRO A 526 -17.27 53.61 -30.36
C PRO A 526 -18.78 53.50 -30.14
N ILE A 527 -19.28 52.28 -29.86
CA ILE A 527 -20.61 52.11 -29.27
C ILE A 527 -20.51 52.59 -27.82
N LEU A 528 -21.08 53.75 -27.55
CA LEU A 528 -20.78 54.57 -26.38
C LEU A 528 -21.34 53.99 -25.07
N ILE A 529 -20.51 53.98 -24.02
CA ILE A 529 -20.97 54.31 -22.66
C ILE A 529 -20.95 55.84 -22.57
N GLU A 530 -22.13 56.44 -22.48
CA GLU A 530 -22.27 57.90 -22.45
C GLU A 530 -21.77 58.50 -21.13
N PRO A 531 -21.19 59.71 -21.15
CA PRO A 531 -20.75 60.39 -19.93
C PRO A 531 -21.90 60.79 -19.00
N VAL A 532 -21.52 61.09 -17.75
CA VAL A 532 -22.35 61.29 -16.56
C VAL A 532 -23.48 62.33 -16.70
N ALA A 533 -24.65 61.91 -16.20
CA ALA A 533 -25.87 62.64 -15.84
C ALA A 533 -26.63 63.40 -16.94
N ALA A 534 -27.47 62.66 -17.68
CA ALA A 534 -28.67 63.20 -18.32
C ALA A 534 -29.91 62.78 -17.50
N PRO A 535 -30.98 63.59 -17.47
CA PRO A 535 -32.28 63.16 -16.93
C PRO A 535 -32.72 61.84 -17.56
N ALA A 536 -33.38 60.97 -16.81
CA ALA A 536 -33.86 59.66 -17.30
C ALA A 536 -34.77 59.76 -18.55
N THR A 537 -35.32 60.96 -18.82
CA THR A 537 -36.15 61.29 -19.97
C THR A 537 -35.37 61.61 -21.25
N THR A 538 -34.04 61.76 -21.19
CA THR A 538 -33.22 62.13 -22.35
C THR A 538 -32.66 60.88 -23.04
N ALA A 539 -33.00 60.68 -24.32
CA ALA A 539 -32.52 59.55 -25.10
C ALA A 539 -30.98 59.53 -25.21
N SER A 540 -30.37 58.39 -24.88
CA SER A 540 -28.94 58.15 -25.13
C SER A 540 -28.68 57.98 -26.63
N LYS A 541 -27.45 58.20 -27.11
CA LYS A 541 -27.00 57.90 -28.48
C LYS A 541 -27.22 56.44 -28.82
N LEU A 542 -26.95 55.53 -27.87
CA LEU A 542 -27.27 54.12 -28.06
C LEU A 542 -28.78 53.94 -28.26
N ALA A 543 -29.62 54.64 -27.47
CA ALA A 543 -31.08 54.57 -27.63
C ALA A 543 -31.54 55.18 -28.94
N GLY A 544 -30.86 56.22 -29.41
CA GLY A 544 -31.05 56.82 -30.73
C GLY A 544 -30.75 55.81 -31.84
N TYR A 545 -29.62 55.09 -31.78
CA TYR A 545 -29.27 54.06 -32.77
C TYR A 545 -30.28 52.92 -32.79
N VAL A 546 -30.70 52.44 -31.62
CA VAL A 546 -31.70 51.36 -31.53
C VAL A 546 -33.07 51.86 -32.02
N ALA A 547 -33.54 53.03 -31.58
CA ALA A 547 -34.84 53.57 -31.94
C ALA A 547 -34.95 54.01 -33.42
N ALA A 548 -33.82 54.31 -34.07
CA ALA A 548 -33.75 54.63 -35.49
C ALA A 548 -33.96 53.40 -36.40
N LEU A 549 -33.85 52.19 -35.86
CA LEU A 549 -34.10 50.95 -36.61
C LEU A 549 -35.60 50.72 -36.82
N THR A 550 -35.93 50.13 -37.96
CA THR A 550 -37.24 49.50 -38.19
C THR A 550 -37.21 48.02 -37.75
N PRO A 551 -38.35 47.40 -37.43
CA PRO A 551 -38.40 45.97 -37.12
C PRO A 551 -37.78 45.09 -38.22
N ALA A 552 -37.96 45.45 -39.50
CA ALA A 552 -37.39 44.73 -40.64
C ALA A 552 -35.86 44.87 -40.75
N GLN A 553 -35.30 46.00 -40.31
CA GLN A 553 -33.86 46.21 -40.22
C GLN A 553 -33.25 45.41 -39.06
N LEU A 554 -33.89 45.47 -37.88
CA LEU A 554 -33.47 44.72 -36.70
C LEU A 554 -33.52 43.19 -36.94
N ALA A 555 -34.50 42.70 -37.71
CA ALA A 555 -34.60 41.31 -38.13
C ALA A 555 -33.43 40.85 -39.02
N LYS A 556 -32.72 41.76 -39.70
CA LYS A 556 -31.55 41.46 -40.54
C LYS A 556 -30.21 41.55 -39.80
N GLY A 557 -30.21 42.01 -38.55
CA GLY A 557 -28.99 42.07 -37.74
C GLY A 557 -28.60 40.70 -37.21
N GLU A 558 -27.55 40.10 -37.78
CA GLU A 558 -27.09 38.75 -37.42
C GLU A 558 -26.75 38.63 -35.93
N GLU A 559 -26.04 39.62 -35.37
CA GLU A 559 -25.62 39.64 -33.98
C GLU A 559 -26.84 39.73 -33.03
N PHE A 560 -27.83 40.55 -33.37
CA PHE A 560 -29.05 40.68 -32.59
C PHE A 560 -29.88 39.39 -32.62
N GLN A 561 -30.05 38.79 -33.79
CA GLN A 561 -30.80 37.53 -33.93
C GLN A 561 -30.13 36.37 -33.19
N GLN A 562 -28.80 36.34 -33.16
CA GLN A 562 -28.06 35.33 -32.42
C GLN A 562 -28.25 35.47 -30.90
N VAL A 563 -28.14 36.68 -30.36
CA VAL A 563 -28.42 36.95 -28.94
C VAL A 563 -29.88 36.62 -28.62
N LEU A 564 -30.82 37.04 -29.47
CA LEU A 564 -32.24 36.77 -29.29
C LEU A 564 -32.56 35.27 -29.25
N LYS A 565 -31.97 34.49 -30.18
CA LYS A 565 -32.09 33.02 -30.22
C LYS A 565 -31.49 32.37 -28.98
N ALA A 566 -30.33 32.85 -28.52
CA ALA A 566 -29.68 32.35 -27.33
C ALA A 566 -30.53 32.62 -26.07
N VAL A 567 -31.10 33.82 -25.94
CA VAL A 567 -32.03 34.19 -24.85
C VAL A 567 -33.29 33.33 -24.88
N ALA A 568 -33.87 33.10 -26.06
CA ALA A 568 -35.05 32.25 -26.21
C ALA A 568 -34.78 30.82 -25.74
N ALA A 569 -33.60 30.26 -26.04
CA ALA A 569 -33.21 28.91 -25.61
C ALA A 569 -32.98 28.79 -24.09
N LEU A 570 -32.75 29.89 -23.38
CA LEU A 570 -32.60 29.88 -21.92
C LEU A 570 -33.96 29.77 -21.18
N ALA A 571 -35.09 30.00 -21.86
CA ALA A 571 -36.41 29.93 -21.25
C ALA A 571 -36.75 28.53 -20.72
N ASP A 572 -36.15 27.48 -21.29
CA ASP A 572 -36.36 26.09 -20.86
C ASP A 572 -35.45 25.66 -19.68
N THR A 573 -34.61 26.57 -19.17
CA THR A 573 -33.65 26.28 -18.09
C THR A 573 -34.22 26.65 -16.72
N SER A 574 -33.95 25.82 -15.70
CA SER A 574 -34.39 26.10 -14.32
C SER A 574 -33.71 27.37 -13.76
N ALA A 575 -34.40 28.09 -12.87
CA ALA A 575 -33.84 29.29 -12.24
C ALA A 575 -32.58 28.98 -11.41
N GLY A 576 -32.50 27.81 -10.77
CA GLY A 576 -31.34 27.36 -10.02
C GLY A 576 -30.11 27.11 -10.89
N ASP A 577 -30.30 26.46 -12.05
CA ASP A 577 -29.23 26.25 -13.02
C ASP A 577 -28.76 27.57 -13.65
N LEU A 578 -29.68 28.46 -13.99
CA LEU A 578 -29.35 29.81 -14.47
C LEU A 578 -28.54 30.59 -13.44
N ALA A 579 -28.88 30.50 -12.14
CA ALA A 579 -28.17 31.22 -11.10
C ALA A 579 -26.73 30.70 -10.97
N ARG A 580 -26.58 29.37 -10.95
CA ARG A 580 -25.27 28.71 -10.94
C ARG A 580 -24.41 29.09 -12.15
N LEU A 581 -24.99 29.02 -13.35
CA LEU A 581 -24.27 29.32 -14.60
C LEU A 581 -23.94 30.81 -14.74
N LEU A 582 -24.86 31.70 -14.34
CA LEU A 582 -24.64 33.14 -14.36
C LEU A 582 -23.46 33.53 -13.46
N THR A 583 -23.38 32.95 -12.26
CA THR A 583 -22.24 33.20 -11.37
C THR A 583 -20.92 32.84 -12.04
N GLY A 584 -20.85 31.64 -12.66
CA GLY A 584 -19.67 31.22 -13.40
C GLY A 584 -19.36 32.11 -14.62
N ALA A 585 -20.37 32.56 -15.36
CA ALA A 585 -20.21 33.43 -16.52
C ALA A 585 -19.64 34.80 -16.15
N VAL A 586 -20.13 35.39 -15.05
CA VAL A 586 -19.61 36.66 -14.51
C VAL A 586 -18.19 36.48 -13.98
N ASP A 587 -17.89 35.39 -13.26
CA ASP A 587 -16.52 35.09 -12.79
C ASP A 587 -15.55 34.93 -13.98
N THR A 588 -15.99 34.25 -15.05
CA THR A 588 -15.25 34.06 -16.31
C THR A 588 -14.96 35.38 -17.01
N ALA A 589 -15.93 36.29 -17.05
CA ALA A 589 -15.71 37.61 -17.61
C ALA A 589 -14.74 38.43 -16.74
N ALA A 590 -14.90 38.40 -15.42
CA ALA A 590 -14.22 39.31 -14.50
C ALA A 590 -12.77 38.95 -14.16
N TYR A 591 -12.47 37.67 -13.88
CA TYR A 591 -11.13 37.29 -13.38
C TYR A 591 -10.68 35.86 -13.73
N ARG A 592 -11.57 34.95 -14.10
CA ARG A 592 -11.24 33.53 -14.35
C ARG A 592 -10.60 33.30 -15.72
N LEU A 593 -9.30 33.58 -15.78
CA LEU A 593 -8.47 33.38 -16.97
C LEU A 593 -8.36 31.89 -17.38
N ASP A 594 -8.54 30.94 -16.45
CA ASP A 594 -8.48 29.50 -16.72
C ASP A 594 -9.53 29.05 -17.75
N ALA A 595 -10.75 29.62 -17.69
CA ALA A 595 -11.82 29.32 -18.64
C ALA A 595 -11.49 29.82 -20.05
N TRP A 596 -10.83 30.98 -20.18
CA TRP A 596 -10.39 31.52 -21.48
C TRP A 596 -9.27 30.70 -22.11
N LEU A 597 -8.27 30.33 -21.30
CA LEU A 597 -7.14 29.51 -21.73
C LEU A 597 -7.59 28.13 -22.23
N THR A 598 -8.62 27.54 -21.61
CA THR A 598 -9.19 26.23 -22.00
C THR A 598 -10.21 26.34 -23.14
N ALA A 599 -10.80 27.52 -23.36
CA ALA A 599 -11.75 27.76 -24.44
C ALA A 599 -11.12 27.57 -25.83
N LEU A 600 -9.87 27.99 -26.03
CA LEU A 600 -9.14 27.84 -27.30
C LEU A 600 -8.99 26.36 -27.71
N PRO A 601 -8.37 25.47 -26.90
CA PRO A 601 -8.29 24.05 -27.25
C PRO A 601 -9.67 23.38 -27.27
N ALA A 602 -10.62 23.75 -26.41
CA ALA A 602 -11.96 23.16 -26.42
C ALA A 602 -12.71 23.45 -27.74
N GLN A 603 -12.64 24.71 -28.20
CA GLN A 603 -13.21 25.14 -29.47
C GLN A 603 -12.56 24.38 -30.63
N ARG A 604 -11.23 24.27 -30.65
CA ARG A 604 -10.52 23.53 -31.71
C ARG A 604 -10.85 22.04 -31.67
N LEU A 605 -10.89 21.43 -30.49
CA LEU A 605 -11.31 20.04 -30.32
C LEU A 605 -12.69 19.80 -30.95
N ASN A 606 -13.68 20.68 -30.67
CA ASN A 606 -15.02 20.58 -31.26
C ASN A 606 -15.02 20.57 -32.81
N ARG A 607 -14.07 21.27 -33.46
CA ARG A 607 -13.89 21.24 -34.93
C ARG A 607 -13.20 19.97 -35.42
N LEU A 608 -12.31 19.40 -34.60
CA LEU A 608 -11.58 18.17 -34.90
C LEU A 608 -12.41 16.91 -34.69
N LEU A 609 -13.48 16.97 -33.88
CA LEU A 609 -14.37 15.85 -33.63
C LEU A 609 -14.85 15.21 -34.96
N PRO A 610 -14.92 13.88 -35.08
CA PRO A 610 -15.24 13.24 -36.35
C PRO A 610 -16.65 13.52 -36.89
N SER A 611 -17.60 13.89 -36.04
CA SER A 611 -18.90 14.46 -36.46
C SER A 611 -18.75 15.75 -37.27
N ALA A 612 -17.69 16.51 -37.06
CA ALA A 612 -17.35 17.72 -37.83
C ALA A 612 -16.33 17.43 -38.95
N THR A 613 -15.24 16.71 -38.66
CA THR A 613 -14.16 16.42 -39.60
C THR A 613 -13.72 14.94 -39.53
N PRO A 614 -14.20 14.07 -40.43
CA PRO A 614 -13.80 12.66 -40.47
C PRO A 614 -12.30 12.45 -40.78
N GLY A 615 -11.70 11.40 -40.23
CA GLY A 615 -10.33 10.97 -40.57
C GLY A 615 -9.21 11.44 -39.63
N ASN A 616 -9.52 12.18 -38.56
CA ASN A 616 -8.58 12.49 -37.48
C ASN A 616 -8.35 11.27 -36.57
N ARG A 617 -7.17 11.19 -35.93
CA ARG A 617 -6.77 10.02 -35.11
C ARG A 617 -6.72 10.38 -33.63
N TRP A 618 -7.30 9.52 -32.80
CA TRP A 618 -7.19 9.59 -31.34
C TRP A 618 -6.15 8.57 -30.85
N ARG A 619 -5.27 9.02 -29.96
CA ARG A 619 -4.19 8.21 -29.38
C ARG A 619 -4.25 8.26 -27.86
N VAL A 620 -3.73 7.25 -27.19
CA VAL A 620 -3.55 7.26 -25.73
C VAL A 620 -2.13 7.72 -25.41
N GLY A 621 -2.00 8.63 -24.45
CA GLY A 621 -0.72 9.07 -23.89
C GLY A 621 -0.74 9.07 -22.37
N ALA A 622 0.42 9.32 -21.79
CA ALA A 622 0.63 9.39 -20.35
C ALA A 622 1.22 10.74 -19.98
N TYR A 623 0.83 11.26 -18.82
CA TYR A 623 1.42 12.48 -18.26
C TYR A 623 1.53 12.42 -16.74
N GLY A 624 2.55 13.05 -16.18
CA GLY A 624 2.66 13.33 -14.76
C GLY A 624 3.65 14.49 -14.55
N TRP A 625 3.47 15.25 -13.48
CA TRP A 625 4.46 16.24 -13.08
C TRP A 625 4.60 16.33 -11.56
N VAL A 626 5.76 16.81 -11.10
CA VAL A 626 6.01 17.17 -9.71
C VAL A 626 6.51 18.62 -9.67
N ASP A 627 5.87 19.43 -8.85
CA ASP A 627 6.23 20.83 -8.63
C ASP A 627 7.38 20.95 -7.62
N ALA A 628 8.47 21.62 -8.03
CA ALA A 628 9.64 21.94 -7.21
C ALA A 628 10.05 20.83 -6.21
N PRO A 629 10.34 19.59 -6.67
CA PRO A 629 10.76 18.53 -5.77
C PRO A 629 12.07 18.92 -5.07
N ARG A 630 12.15 18.64 -3.76
CA ARG A 630 13.30 18.99 -2.90
C ARG A 630 13.71 17.79 -2.03
N PRO A 631 15.00 17.70 -1.63
CA PRO A 631 15.42 16.73 -0.62
C PRO A 631 14.67 16.93 0.70
N GLY A 632 14.16 15.83 1.29
CA GLY A 632 13.48 15.80 2.60
C GLY A 632 14.00 14.67 3.49
N GLN A 633 13.54 14.60 4.74
CA GLN A 633 13.90 13.51 5.67
C GLN A 633 12.85 12.39 5.68
N PRO A 634 13.21 11.12 5.43
CA PRO A 634 12.27 9.99 5.52
C PRO A 634 12.24 9.32 6.93
N GLY A 635 11.07 9.13 7.59
CA GLY A 635 10.95 8.35 8.87
C GLY A 635 9.67 8.57 9.74
N PRO A 636 9.23 7.64 10.65
CA PRO A 636 7.83 7.18 10.83
C PRO A 636 6.90 7.71 11.94
N THR A 637 6.78 9.00 12.11
CA THR A 637 5.51 9.59 12.58
C THR A 637 5.34 10.94 11.92
N ALA A 638 4.07 11.28 11.67
CA ALA A 638 3.65 12.29 10.71
C ALA A 638 4.54 12.35 9.43
N GLY A 639 4.78 11.30 8.66
CA GLY A 639 4.23 9.94 8.62
C GLY A 639 5.09 9.03 7.72
N GLY A 640 6.32 8.71 8.12
CA GLY A 640 7.33 7.95 7.33
C GLY A 640 7.44 6.42 7.53
N LEU A 641 8.68 5.89 7.62
CA LEU A 641 9.14 4.47 7.51
C LEU A 641 8.76 3.47 8.65
N LEU A 642 7.75 2.62 8.49
CA LEU A 642 7.52 1.51 9.42
C LEU A 642 8.53 0.39 9.16
N HIS A 643 9.51 0.26 10.05
CA HIS A 643 10.55 -0.77 9.97
C HIS A 643 9.95 -2.16 10.15
N ALA A 644 10.36 -3.09 9.29
CA ALA A 644 9.88 -4.46 9.27
C ALA A 644 11.08 -5.43 9.18
N PRO A 645 11.07 -6.54 9.94
CA PRO A 645 12.15 -7.51 9.91
C PRO A 645 12.36 -8.20 8.55
N SER A 646 11.31 -8.29 7.72
CA SER A 646 11.34 -8.92 6.41
C SER A 646 10.57 -8.11 5.37
N GLU A 647 10.83 -8.37 4.08
CA GLU A 647 10.14 -7.74 2.97
C GLU A 647 8.63 -8.01 3.02
N SER A 648 8.24 -9.26 3.25
CA SER A 648 6.84 -9.67 3.34
C SER A 648 6.10 -8.98 4.49
N GLN A 649 6.75 -8.78 5.64
CA GLN A 649 6.18 -7.99 6.75
C GLN A 649 6.03 -6.50 6.38
N ALA A 650 6.99 -5.93 5.63
CA ALA A 650 6.88 -4.55 5.15
C ALA A 650 5.68 -4.40 4.20
N ILE A 651 5.54 -5.31 3.23
CA ILE A 651 4.42 -5.30 2.27
C ILE A 651 3.09 -5.48 3.00
N THR A 652 3.00 -6.43 3.93
CA THR A 652 1.80 -6.67 4.75
C THR A 652 1.37 -5.40 5.48
N ALA A 653 2.31 -4.72 6.15
CA ALA A 653 2.02 -3.48 6.85
C ALA A 653 1.58 -2.35 5.89
N ALA A 654 2.18 -2.27 4.69
CA ALA A 654 1.77 -1.32 3.68
C ALA A 654 0.33 -1.55 3.20
N ILE A 655 -0.05 -2.81 2.92
CA ILE A 655 -1.41 -3.19 2.50
C ILE A 655 -2.44 -2.87 3.58
N LEU A 656 -2.18 -3.27 4.83
CA LEU A 656 -3.09 -3.03 5.95
C LEU A 656 -3.29 -1.54 6.21
N ARG A 657 -2.20 -0.75 6.15
CA ARG A 657 -2.27 0.71 6.26
C ARG A 657 -3.10 1.32 5.14
N ASP A 658 -2.82 0.97 3.88
CA ASP A 658 -3.55 1.53 2.74
C ASP A 658 -5.04 1.19 2.82
N ARG A 659 -5.38 0.00 3.35
CA ARG A 659 -6.76 -0.35 3.62
C ARG A 659 -7.37 0.47 4.76
N ALA A 660 -6.65 0.68 5.87
CA ALA A 660 -7.11 1.52 6.98
C ALA A 660 -7.37 2.98 6.57
N LEU A 661 -6.60 3.51 5.62
CA LEU A 661 -6.79 4.87 5.10
C LEU A 661 -7.97 4.99 4.12
N THR A 662 -8.39 3.89 3.47
CA THR A 662 -9.37 3.90 2.38
C THR A 662 -10.71 3.25 2.74
N ASP A 663 -10.81 2.56 3.87
CA ASP A 663 -12.05 1.89 4.28
C ASP A 663 -13.12 2.91 4.73
N PRO A 664 -14.38 2.75 4.29
CA PRO A 664 -15.47 3.66 4.69
C PRO A 664 -15.81 3.60 6.18
N GLU A 665 -15.45 2.52 6.87
CA GLU A 665 -15.62 2.40 8.31
C GLU A 665 -14.28 2.68 9.02
N PRO A 666 -14.10 3.88 9.64
CA PRO A 666 -12.80 4.35 10.12
C PRO A 666 -12.13 3.45 11.16
N GLY A 667 -12.90 2.58 11.81
CA GLY A 667 -12.41 1.65 12.84
C GLY A 667 -12.07 0.25 12.34
N ARG A 668 -12.53 -0.17 11.15
CA ARG A 668 -12.51 -1.59 10.75
C ARG A 668 -11.11 -2.17 10.56
N TRP A 669 -10.19 -1.35 10.08
CA TRP A 669 -8.80 -1.75 9.81
C TRP A 669 -7.80 -0.96 10.66
N ALA A 670 -8.28 -0.25 11.68
CA ALA A 670 -7.46 0.53 12.58
C ALA A 670 -6.76 -0.37 13.60
N MET A 671 -5.67 -1.02 13.17
CA MET A 671 -4.95 -1.98 13.99
C MET A 671 -3.95 -1.30 14.90
N SER A 672 -3.99 -1.60 16.21
CA SER A 672 -3.05 -1.09 17.20
C SER A 672 -2.36 -2.24 17.92
N VAL A 673 -1.22 -2.67 17.36
CA VAL A 673 -0.51 -3.86 17.80
C VAL A 673 0.74 -3.46 18.58
N SER A 674 0.68 -3.55 19.92
CA SER A 674 1.85 -3.37 20.80
C SER A 674 2.44 -4.72 21.20
N SER A 675 3.72 -4.76 21.56
CA SER A 675 4.38 -6.01 22.01
C SER A 675 3.67 -6.67 23.20
N ASP A 676 3.06 -5.87 24.08
CA ASP A 676 2.26 -6.37 25.20
C ASP A 676 0.96 -7.04 24.74
N LYS A 677 0.24 -6.44 23.78
CA LYS A 677 -0.97 -7.03 23.18
C LYS A 677 -0.63 -8.33 22.45
N VAL A 678 0.44 -8.33 21.65
CA VAL A 678 0.91 -9.52 20.91
C VAL A 678 1.20 -10.69 21.84
N ARG A 679 1.98 -10.47 22.91
CA ARG A 679 2.31 -11.55 23.86
C ARG A 679 1.06 -12.16 24.50
N ARG A 680 0.09 -11.33 24.88
CA ARG A 680 -1.17 -11.79 25.50
C ARG A 680 -2.06 -12.54 24.50
N ALA A 681 -2.18 -12.01 23.28
CA ALA A 681 -2.92 -12.64 22.19
C ALA A 681 -2.31 -14.00 21.81
N ALA A 682 -0.98 -14.08 21.66
CA ALA A 682 -0.28 -15.33 21.36
C ALA A 682 -0.49 -16.39 22.46
N ALA A 683 -0.38 -15.99 23.74
CA ALA A 683 -0.63 -16.90 24.85
C ALA A 683 -2.08 -17.44 24.90
N LEU A 684 -3.06 -16.63 24.46
CA LEU A 684 -4.45 -17.07 24.32
C LEU A 684 -4.59 -18.05 23.14
N ALA A 685 -3.99 -17.73 22.00
CA ALA A 685 -3.99 -18.56 20.80
C ALA A 685 -3.40 -19.96 21.06
N ASP A 686 -2.31 -20.05 21.83
CA ASP A 686 -1.65 -21.32 22.19
C ASP A 686 -2.57 -22.22 23.03
N GLN A 687 -3.34 -21.65 23.96
CA GLN A 687 -4.32 -22.40 24.74
C GLN A 687 -5.46 -22.96 23.87
N VAL A 688 -5.92 -22.18 22.88
CA VAL A 688 -6.93 -22.64 21.94
C VAL A 688 -6.38 -23.75 21.04
N ARG A 689 -5.12 -23.62 20.59
CA ARG A 689 -4.46 -24.61 19.73
C ARG A 689 -4.24 -25.95 20.42
N THR A 690 -3.95 -25.93 21.72
CA THR A 690 -3.82 -27.14 22.57
C THR A 690 -5.17 -27.80 22.91
N GLY A 691 -6.29 -27.26 22.40
CA GLY A 691 -7.61 -27.89 22.44
C GLY A 691 -8.57 -27.29 23.47
N ALA A 692 -8.21 -26.20 24.16
CA ALA A 692 -9.15 -25.50 25.04
C ALA A 692 -10.18 -24.71 24.22
N HIS A 693 -11.45 -24.74 24.64
CA HIS A 693 -12.47 -23.90 24.02
C HIS A 693 -12.17 -22.41 24.32
N PRO A 694 -12.33 -21.47 23.37
CA PRO A 694 -11.98 -20.05 23.57
C PRO A 694 -12.62 -19.41 24.82
N ARG A 695 -13.90 -19.70 25.07
CA ARG A 695 -14.62 -19.26 26.29
C ARG A 695 -13.96 -19.72 27.59
N GLU A 696 -13.41 -20.93 27.59
CA GLU A 696 -12.76 -21.54 28.75
C GLU A 696 -11.34 -20.98 28.95
N ALA A 697 -10.56 -20.85 27.88
CA ALA A 697 -9.22 -20.25 27.92
C ALA A 697 -9.26 -18.80 28.44
N LEU A 698 -10.26 -18.04 27.96
CA LEU A 698 -10.50 -16.67 28.41
C LEU A 698 -10.99 -16.63 29.86
N GLY A 699 -11.85 -17.57 30.27
CA GLY A 699 -12.31 -17.73 31.66
C GLY A 699 -11.16 -17.93 32.64
N ARG A 700 -10.21 -18.82 32.32
CA ARG A 700 -9.00 -19.01 33.14
C ARG A 700 -8.13 -17.75 33.22
N ALA A 701 -8.05 -16.97 32.14
CA ALA A 701 -7.32 -15.70 32.13
C ALA A 701 -8.01 -14.64 33.02
N VAL A 702 -9.34 -14.54 32.94
CA VAL A 702 -10.17 -13.70 33.83
C VAL A 702 -9.92 -14.05 35.29
N GLU A 703 -10.04 -15.33 35.65
CA GLU A 703 -9.87 -15.78 37.04
C GLU A 703 -8.47 -15.51 37.59
N ARG A 704 -7.43 -15.63 36.74
CA ARG A 704 -6.05 -15.29 37.10
C ARG A 704 -5.85 -13.80 37.36
N ILE A 705 -6.52 -12.94 36.60
CA ILE A 705 -6.48 -11.48 36.77
C ILE A 705 -7.21 -11.07 38.04
N VAL A 706 -8.36 -11.69 38.32
CA VAL A 706 -9.16 -11.40 39.51
C VAL A 706 -8.44 -11.87 40.77
N GLY A 707 -7.89 -13.08 40.77
CA GLY A 707 -7.03 -13.64 41.84
C GLY A 707 -7.71 -13.92 43.18
N ASP A 708 -8.79 -13.19 43.51
CA ASP A 708 -9.58 -13.35 44.72
C ASP A 708 -10.57 -14.53 44.60
N GLY A 709 -10.49 -15.46 45.56
CA GLY A 709 -11.26 -16.70 45.52
C GLY A 709 -12.78 -16.50 45.65
N VAL A 710 -13.22 -15.48 46.39
CA VAL A 710 -14.66 -15.19 46.59
C VAL A 710 -15.24 -14.58 45.33
N ALA A 711 -14.57 -13.58 44.74
CA ALA A 711 -14.96 -12.95 43.48
C ALA A 711 -14.96 -13.95 42.31
N VAL A 712 -13.95 -14.83 42.23
CA VAL A 712 -13.92 -15.90 41.21
C VAL A 712 -15.11 -16.87 41.37
N ALA A 713 -15.44 -17.25 42.60
CA ALA A 713 -16.60 -18.11 42.85
C ALA A 713 -17.92 -17.44 42.46
N ALA A 714 -18.05 -16.13 42.68
CA ALA A 714 -19.20 -15.35 42.22
C ALA A 714 -19.29 -15.31 40.69
N LEU A 715 -18.18 -15.02 39.99
CA LEU A 715 -18.14 -15.01 38.53
C LEU A 715 -18.52 -16.37 37.92
N ARG A 716 -18.08 -17.49 38.50
CA ARG A 716 -18.46 -18.84 38.04
C ARG A 716 -19.95 -19.16 38.20
N ARG A 717 -20.64 -18.49 39.13
CA ARG A 717 -22.09 -18.65 39.35
C ARG A 717 -22.90 -17.75 38.44
N THR A 718 -22.45 -16.51 38.28
CA THR A 718 -23.11 -15.50 37.44
C THR A 718 -22.91 -15.77 35.95
N PHE A 719 -21.72 -16.24 35.56
CA PHE A 719 -21.35 -16.52 34.16
C PHE A 719 -20.83 -17.96 34.01
N PRO A 720 -21.68 -18.98 34.13
CA PRO A 720 -21.27 -20.37 33.96
C PRO A 720 -21.01 -20.72 32.49
N LEU A 721 -19.97 -21.51 32.20
CA LEU A 721 -19.69 -22.03 30.84
C LEU A 721 -20.85 -22.88 30.28
N ARG A 722 -21.50 -23.64 31.15
CA ARG A 722 -22.73 -24.42 30.91
C ARG A 722 -23.54 -24.43 32.20
N ASN A 723 -24.87 -24.46 32.11
CA ASN A 723 -25.74 -24.46 33.29
C ASN A 723 -25.39 -25.59 34.29
N GLU A 724 -25.01 -26.76 33.79
CA GLU A 724 -24.58 -27.92 34.59
C GLU A 724 -23.26 -27.72 35.36
N GLN A 725 -22.47 -26.72 34.96
CA GLN A 725 -21.15 -26.39 35.54
C GLN A 725 -21.22 -25.15 36.43
N ASN A 726 -22.41 -24.70 36.84
CA ASN A 726 -22.59 -23.57 37.72
C ASN A 726 -21.72 -23.69 39.00
N GLY A 727 -20.85 -22.71 39.21
CA GLY A 727 -19.93 -22.68 40.35
C GLY A 727 -18.79 -23.71 40.30
N ARG A 728 -18.59 -24.43 39.19
CA ARG A 728 -17.55 -25.48 39.02
C ARG A 728 -16.61 -25.12 37.85
N ARG A 729 -15.37 -25.67 37.88
CA ARG A 729 -14.31 -25.49 36.86
C ARG A 729 -13.83 -24.06 36.61
N THR A 730 -14.49 -23.27 35.76
CA THR A 730 -14.09 -21.90 35.38
C THR A 730 -15.28 -21.11 34.83
N CYS A 731 -15.23 -19.77 34.84
CA CYS A 731 -16.28 -18.91 34.29
C CYS A 731 -16.26 -18.83 32.74
N ASP A 732 -17.36 -18.39 32.13
CA ASP A 732 -17.39 -18.01 30.71
C ASP A 732 -16.69 -16.65 30.53
N GLY A 733 -15.43 -16.69 30.08
CA GLY A 733 -14.64 -15.48 29.93
C GLY A 733 -15.20 -14.49 28.92
N VAL A 734 -15.90 -14.95 27.87
CA VAL A 734 -16.51 -14.04 26.87
C VAL A 734 -17.66 -13.29 27.52
N ALA A 735 -18.52 -13.99 28.25
CA ALA A 735 -19.64 -13.37 28.95
C ALA A 735 -19.16 -12.34 29.98
N VAL A 736 -18.07 -12.63 30.70
CA VAL A 736 -17.47 -11.67 31.65
C VAL A 736 -16.88 -10.44 30.94
N LEU A 737 -16.23 -10.60 29.79
CA LEU A 737 -15.65 -9.47 29.05
C LEU A 737 -16.69 -8.60 28.33
N VAL A 738 -17.86 -9.14 28.00
CA VAL A 738 -18.98 -8.38 27.42
C VAL A 738 -19.81 -7.68 28.49
N ALA A 739 -19.85 -8.21 29.72
CA ALA A 739 -20.56 -7.60 30.84
C ALA A 739 -20.06 -6.18 31.15
N ASP A 740 -20.98 -5.31 31.58
CA ASP A 740 -20.64 -3.96 32.02
C ASP A 740 -19.69 -4.02 33.23
N PRO A 741 -18.46 -3.47 33.13
CA PRO A 741 -17.51 -3.45 34.23
C PRO A 741 -18.04 -2.80 35.52
N ALA A 742 -19.04 -1.92 35.43
CA ALA A 742 -19.67 -1.31 36.60
C ALA A 742 -20.49 -2.33 37.41
N THR A 743 -21.05 -3.34 36.75
CA THR A 743 -21.90 -4.38 37.37
C THR A 743 -21.10 -5.51 38.02
N LEU A 744 -19.80 -5.60 37.73
CA LEU A 744 -18.90 -6.58 38.32
C LEU A 744 -18.35 -6.06 39.66
N ASP A 745 -18.62 -6.80 40.74
CA ASP A 745 -18.09 -6.54 42.08
C ASP A 745 -16.60 -6.95 42.18
N LEU A 746 -15.75 -6.16 41.54
CA LEU A 746 -14.31 -6.40 41.39
C LEU A 746 -13.51 -5.15 41.78
N THR A 747 -12.26 -5.36 42.21
CA THR A 747 -11.34 -4.25 42.50
C THR A 747 -11.00 -3.44 41.25
N THR A 748 -10.63 -2.16 41.41
CA THR A 748 -10.20 -1.30 40.30
C THR A 748 -9.03 -1.90 39.51
N ALA A 749 -8.10 -2.56 40.20
CA ALA A 749 -6.97 -3.26 39.57
C ALA A 749 -7.42 -4.44 38.71
N ALA A 750 -8.38 -5.25 39.19
CA ALA A 750 -8.94 -6.35 38.41
C ALA A 750 -9.71 -5.83 37.18
N LYS A 751 -10.51 -4.75 37.33
CA LYS A 751 -11.20 -4.10 36.20
C LYS A 751 -10.23 -3.58 35.14
N ALA A 752 -9.14 -2.93 35.55
CA ALA A 752 -8.08 -2.50 34.64
C ALA A 752 -7.39 -3.68 33.95
N GLY A 753 -7.18 -4.79 34.65
CA GLY A 753 -6.67 -6.04 34.07
C GLY A 753 -7.61 -6.64 33.03
N LEU A 754 -8.92 -6.65 33.28
CA LEU A 754 -9.94 -7.10 32.33
C LEU A 754 -10.01 -6.21 31.09
N ALA A 755 -9.85 -4.89 31.24
CA ALA A 755 -9.76 -3.98 30.10
C ALA A 755 -8.55 -4.32 29.19
N LYS A 756 -7.38 -4.58 29.79
CA LYS A 756 -6.19 -5.05 29.06
C LYS A 756 -6.40 -6.42 28.39
N LEU A 757 -7.20 -7.30 28.99
CA LEU A 757 -7.56 -8.59 28.39
C LEU A 757 -8.50 -8.40 27.19
N ARG A 758 -9.46 -7.47 27.27
CA ARG A 758 -10.35 -7.10 26.16
C ARG A 758 -9.56 -6.56 24.97
N GLU A 759 -8.61 -5.67 25.23
CA GLU A 759 -7.67 -5.18 24.21
C GLU A 759 -6.81 -6.28 23.58
N ALA A 760 -6.47 -7.33 24.34
CA ALA A 760 -5.71 -8.47 23.80
C ALA A 760 -6.57 -9.40 22.93
N VAL A 761 -7.87 -9.51 23.18
CA VAL A 761 -8.81 -10.24 22.31
C VAL A 761 -9.01 -9.49 21.00
N ASP A 762 -9.14 -8.16 21.06
CA ASP A 762 -9.19 -7.29 19.88
C ASP A 762 -7.90 -7.42 19.05
N GLY A 763 -6.75 -7.26 19.70
CA GLY A 763 -5.45 -7.47 19.07
C GLY A 763 -5.24 -8.89 18.53
N TYR A 764 -5.93 -9.90 19.07
CA TYR A 764 -5.90 -11.25 18.53
C TYR A 764 -6.65 -11.37 17.20
N GLY A 765 -7.79 -10.69 17.06
CA GLY A 765 -8.50 -10.54 15.78
C GLY A 765 -7.63 -9.83 14.74
N ASP A 766 -7.03 -8.70 15.12
CA ASP A 766 -6.09 -7.96 14.26
C ASP A 766 -4.94 -8.84 13.76
N LEU A 767 -4.36 -9.66 14.65
CA LEU A 767 -3.26 -10.53 14.31
C LEU A 767 -3.64 -11.66 13.34
N LEU A 768 -4.86 -12.19 13.42
CA LEU A 768 -5.34 -13.20 12.47
C LEU A 768 -5.55 -12.60 11.08
N VAL A 769 -6.07 -11.37 11.00
CA VAL A 769 -6.20 -10.64 9.73
C VAL A 769 -4.83 -10.28 9.18
N ALA A 770 -3.92 -9.79 10.02
CA ALA A 770 -2.56 -9.47 9.62
C ALA A 770 -1.79 -10.71 9.14
N ASP A 771 -1.97 -11.85 9.80
CA ASP A 771 -1.40 -13.12 9.37
C ASP A 771 -2.00 -13.59 8.04
N ALA A 772 -3.32 -13.48 7.85
CA ALA A 772 -3.95 -13.81 6.56
C ALA A 772 -3.36 -12.97 5.41
N VAL A 773 -3.17 -11.67 5.61
CA VAL A 773 -2.51 -10.80 4.62
C VAL A 773 -1.05 -11.19 4.41
N TYR A 774 -0.32 -11.51 5.48
CA TYR A 774 1.06 -12.00 5.39
C TYR A 774 1.18 -13.30 4.58
N GLN A 775 0.31 -14.28 4.85
CA GLN A 775 0.27 -15.54 4.10
C GLN A 775 -0.10 -15.32 2.63
N LEU A 776 -0.97 -14.35 2.34
CA LEU A 776 -1.30 -13.97 0.96
C LEU A 776 -0.09 -13.36 0.24
N VAL A 777 0.67 -12.49 0.93
CA VAL A 777 1.93 -11.91 0.41
C VAL A 777 2.98 -12.99 0.15
N GLU A 778 3.05 -14.02 1.00
CA GLU A 778 3.92 -15.20 0.83
C GLU A 778 3.39 -16.22 -0.21
N GLY A 779 2.26 -15.93 -0.89
CA GLY A 779 1.68 -16.81 -1.91
C GLY A 779 0.94 -18.04 -1.37
N ARG A 780 0.64 -18.09 -0.06
CA ARG A 780 0.03 -19.23 0.65
C ARG A 780 -1.46 -19.00 0.90
N ALA A 781 -2.24 -18.87 -0.18
CA ALA A 781 -3.67 -18.53 -0.11
C ALA A 781 -4.53 -19.49 0.74
N ALA A 782 -4.23 -20.80 0.71
CA ALA A 782 -4.96 -21.78 1.54
C ALA A 782 -4.76 -21.54 3.04
N THR A 783 -3.53 -21.19 3.45
CA THR A 783 -3.21 -20.84 4.85
C THR A 783 -3.86 -19.51 5.23
N ALA A 784 -3.88 -18.53 4.32
CA ALA A 784 -4.61 -17.28 4.52
C ALA A 784 -6.11 -17.53 4.77
N GLY A 785 -6.72 -18.44 4.02
CA GLY A 785 -8.10 -18.88 4.23
C GLY A 785 -8.32 -19.46 5.64
N ALA A 786 -7.42 -20.33 6.11
CA ALA A 786 -7.50 -20.87 7.47
C ALA A 786 -7.38 -19.79 8.57
N SER A 787 -6.52 -18.78 8.38
CA SER A 787 -6.42 -17.63 9.30
C SER A 787 -7.71 -16.80 9.32
N LEU A 788 -8.38 -16.62 8.17
CA LEU A 788 -9.67 -15.92 8.08
C LEU A 788 -10.83 -16.74 8.67
N ASP A 789 -10.88 -18.05 8.43
CA ASP A 789 -11.86 -18.95 9.06
C ASP A 789 -11.71 -18.92 10.58
N ALA A 790 -10.48 -18.88 11.09
CA ALA A 790 -10.22 -18.72 12.52
C ALA A 790 -10.66 -17.34 13.04
N ALA A 791 -10.43 -16.26 12.27
CA ALA A 791 -10.92 -14.91 12.62
C ALA A 791 -12.46 -14.84 12.68
N ALA A 792 -13.14 -15.57 11.79
CA ALA A 792 -14.59 -15.75 11.80
C ALA A 792 -15.09 -16.72 12.89
N GLY A 793 -14.18 -17.36 13.63
CA GLY A 793 -14.50 -18.34 14.67
C GLY A 793 -14.96 -19.71 14.14
N LEU A 794 -14.75 -19.99 12.86
CA LEU A 794 -15.14 -21.24 12.17
C LEU A 794 -14.08 -22.34 12.30
N ALA A 795 -12.83 -21.97 12.58
CA ALA A 795 -11.71 -22.90 12.67
C ALA A 795 -10.80 -22.62 13.87
N ARG A 796 -9.89 -23.56 14.15
CA ARG A 796 -8.81 -23.35 15.12
C ARG A 796 -7.75 -22.44 14.51
N PRO A 797 -7.14 -21.55 15.30
CA PRO A 797 -6.15 -20.61 14.81
C PRO A 797 -4.83 -21.31 14.40
N PRO A 798 -4.28 -20.97 13.22
CA PRO A 798 -2.96 -21.45 12.80
C PRO A 798 -1.82 -20.84 13.65
N SER A 799 -0.57 -21.17 13.33
CA SER A 799 0.58 -20.42 13.84
C SER A 799 0.60 -19.04 13.21
N LEU A 800 0.83 -18.00 14.01
CA LEU A 800 0.93 -16.62 13.54
C LEU A 800 2.36 -16.39 13.02
N ASP A 801 2.58 -16.67 11.74
CA ASP A 801 3.90 -16.53 11.11
C ASP A 801 4.29 -15.07 10.93
N VAL A 802 3.30 -14.17 10.82
CA VAL A 802 3.55 -12.70 10.76
C VAL A 802 4.35 -12.18 11.95
N LEU A 803 4.32 -12.88 13.10
CA LEU A 803 5.07 -12.52 14.30
C LEU A 803 6.51 -13.03 14.30
N ARG A 804 6.86 -13.95 13.39
CA ARG A 804 8.16 -14.59 13.37
C ARG A 804 9.18 -13.66 12.72
N THR A 805 10.20 -13.29 13.48
CA THR A 805 11.37 -12.62 12.93
C THR A 805 12.32 -13.67 12.36
N VAL A 806 12.40 -13.77 11.04
CA VAL A 806 13.43 -14.59 10.38
C VAL A 806 14.77 -13.88 10.57
N ARG A 807 15.76 -14.58 11.12
CA ARG A 807 17.13 -14.08 11.27
C ARG A 807 17.99 -14.81 10.26
N GLU A 808 18.76 -14.06 9.47
CA GLU A 808 19.81 -14.63 8.64
C GLU A 808 20.89 -15.24 9.55
N GLY A 809 21.39 -16.40 9.18
CA GLY A 809 22.43 -17.07 9.94
C GLY A 809 22.99 -18.26 9.19
N ARG A 810 24.19 -18.68 9.60
CA ARG A 810 24.89 -19.84 9.04
C ARG A 810 24.61 -21.05 9.91
N SER A 811 24.12 -22.13 9.30
CA SER A 811 24.05 -23.41 9.99
C SER A 811 25.45 -23.97 10.18
N ILE A 812 25.81 -24.31 11.41
CA ILE A 812 27.02 -25.02 11.76
C ILE A 812 26.66 -26.37 12.35
N THR A 813 27.54 -27.35 12.20
CA THR A 813 27.39 -28.66 12.82
C THR A 813 28.55 -28.89 13.77
N SER A 814 28.23 -29.24 15.00
CA SER A 814 29.17 -29.42 16.11
C SER A 814 29.13 -30.87 16.57
N THR A 815 30.30 -31.51 16.66
CA THR A 815 30.45 -32.90 17.12
C THR A 815 31.41 -32.96 18.29
N ALA A 816 30.95 -33.52 19.41
CA ALA A 816 31.76 -33.76 20.60
C ALA A 816 32.14 -35.24 20.68
N LEU A 817 33.43 -35.54 20.83
CA LEU A 817 33.98 -36.89 20.81
C LEU A 817 34.84 -37.16 22.05
N TRP A 818 34.87 -38.41 22.50
CA TRP A 818 35.96 -38.99 23.27
C TRP A 818 36.95 -39.66 22.33
N VAL A 819 38.25 -39.48 22.58
CA VAL A 819 39.30 -40.18 21.84
C VAL A 819 40.29 -40.78 22.84
N LEU A 820 40.43 -42.10 22.82
CA LEU A 820 41.36 -42.86 23.65
C LEU A 820 42.44 -43.52 22.78
N PRO A 821 43.65 -43.75 23.31
CA PRO A 821 44.67 -44.55 22.62
C PRO A 821 44.14 -45.96 22.38
N ASP A 822 44.39 -46.52 21.19
CA ASP A 822 44.02 -47.91 20.91
C ASP A 822 44.90 -48.88 21.72
N LYS A 823 44.26 -49.86 22.37
CA LYS A 823 44.93 -50.98 23.01
C LYS A 823 44.50 -52.26 22.31
N ALA A 824 45.47 -53.10 21.93
CA ALA A 824 45.18 -54.41 21.38
C ALA A 824 44.48 -55.28 22.42
N ALA A 825 43.53 -56.10 21.97
CA ALA A 825 42.96 -57.15 22.81
C ALA A 825 44.09 -58.09 23.29
N PRO A 826 44.02 -58.62 24.51
CA PRO A 826 45.03 -59.54 25.02
C PRO A 826 45.06 -60.81 24.15
N SER A 827 46.02 -60.90 23.22
CA SER A 827 46.19 -62.02 22.29
C SER A 827 47.05 -63.16 22.84
N ALA A 828 47.74 -62.93 23.97
CA ALA A 828 48.59 -63.91 24.62
C ALA A 828 47.92 -64.47 25.88
N ILE A 829 47.21 -65.57 25.73
CA ILE A 829 46.81 -66.41 26.86
C ILE A 829 48.07 -67.16 27.32
N PRO A 830 48.47 -67.14 28.60
CA PRO A 830 49.52 -68.04 29.09
C PRO A 830 49.14 -69.48 28.72
N LEU A 831 50.08 -70.31 28.24
CA LEU A 831 49.87 -71.69 27.74
C LEU A 831 49.07 -72.65 28.66
N PHE A 832 48.71 -72.22 29.87
CA PHE A 832 48.00 -72.98 30.90
C PHE A 832 46.76 -72.27 31.50
N ARG A 833 46.29 -71.13 30.95
CA ARG A 833 45.00 -70.52 31.37
C ARG A 833 43.88 -70.75 30.35
N PRO A 834 42.67 -71.14 30.77
CA PRO A 834 41.48 -71.16 29.91
C PRO A 834 41.07 -69.77 29.40
N ARG A 835 40.46 -69.68 28.20
CA ARG A 835 39.96 -68.40 27.65
C ARG A 835 38.81 -67.84 28.47
N SER A 836 38.04 -68.73 29.10
CA SER A 836 36.98 -68.43 30.08
C SER A 836 37.45 -67.57 31.27
N GLU A 837 38.75 -67.46 31.52
CA GLU A 837 39.33 -66.59 32.56
C GLU A 837 39.70 -65.19 32.04
N LEU A 838 39.44 -64.84 30.79
CA LEU A 838 39.64 -63.48 30.31
C LEU A 838 38.58 -62.52 30.88
N SER A 839 38.97 -61.28 31.17
CA SER A 839 38.01 -60.24 31.59
C SER A 839 37.05 -59.93 30.44
N PRO A 840 35.72 -60.09 30.61
CA PRO A 840 34.75 -59.76 29.59
C PRO A 840 34.65 -58.25 29.37
N ALA A 841 34.91 -57.42 30.39
CA ALA A 841 34.95 -55.98 30.24
C ALA A 841 36.15 -55.53 29.39
N THR A 842 37.32 -56.14 29.59
CA THR A 842 38.53 -55.89 28.78
C THR A 842 38.39 -56.46 27.36
N LEU A 843 37.70 -57.58 27.16
CA LEU A 843 37.36 -58.10 25.83
C LEU A 843 36.34 -57.21 25.09
N ALA A 844 35.38 -56.61 25.81
CA ALA A 844 34.43 -55.68 25.24
C ALA A 844 35.12 -54.41 24.71
N ASP A 845 36.06 -53.85 25.48
CA ASP A 845 36.92 -52.76 25.02
C ASP A 845 38.23 -52.61 25.82
N PRO A 846 39.39 -53.03 25.26
CA PRO A 846 40.68 -52.94 25.94
C PRO A 846 41.16 -51.49 26.18
N SER A 847 40.76 -50.56 25.31
CA SER A 847 41.15 -49.15 25.40
C SER A 847 40.44 -48.49 26.58
N VAL A 848 39.15 -48.79 26.76
CA VAL A 848 38.37 -48.35 27.93
C VAL A 848 38.91 -48.97 29.22
N ALA A 849 39.17 -50.28 29.23
CA ALA A 849 39.71 -50.96 30.43
C ALA A 849 41.06 -50.37 30.86
N GLY A 850 41.93 -50.10 29.88
CA GLY A 850 43.19 -49.41 30.11
C GLY A 850 43.03 -47.99 30.66
N TRP A 851 42.11 -47.21 30.10
CA TRP A 851 41.82 -45.85 30.56
C TRP A 851 41.22 -45.82 31.99
N LEU A 852 40.38 -46.80 32.33
CA LEU A 852 39.82 -46.92 33.68
C LEU A 852 40.90 -47.20 34.74
N ILE A 853 41.95 -47.97 34.39
CA ILE A 853 43.11 -48.16 35.28
C ILE A 853 43.83 -46.82 35.52
N ASP A 854 44.00 -46.00 34.47
CA ASP A 854 44.64 -44.69 34.59
C ASP A 854 43.80 -43.70 35.42
N GLN A 855 42.46 -43.77 35.31
CA GLN A 855 41.53 -42.88 36.03
C GLN A 855 41.24 -43.31 37.48
N LEU A 856 41.15 -44.62 37.72
CA LEU A 856 40.67 -45.17 38.99
C LEU A 856 41.77 -45.89 39.77
N GLY A 857 42.98 -46.01 39.23
CA GLY A 857 44.10 -46.74 39.81
C GLY A 857 44.04 -48.25 39.57
N LYS A 858 45.19 -48.92 39.82
CA LYS A 858 45.35 -50.37 39.62
C LYS A 858 44.50 -51.16 40.62
N ALA A 859 44.17 -52.42 40.31
CA ALA A 859 43.36 -53.27 41.22
C ALA A 859 43.95 -53.42 42.64
N SER A 860 45.28 -53.33 42.80
CA SER A 860 45.95 -53.36 44.11
C SER A 860 45.79 -52.08 44.93
N GLU A 861 45.27 -51.00 44.33
CA GLU A 861 45.10 -49.69 44.97
C GLU A 861 43.65 -49.43 45.41
N TRP A 862 42.73 -50.32 45.04
CA TRP A 862 41.34 -50.26 45.48
C TRP A 862 41.23 -50.99 46.82
N HIS A 863 40.97 -50.26 47.89
CA HIS A 863 40.92 -50.83 49.24
C HIS A 863 39.48 -50.86 49.76
N PHE A 864 39.08 -52.02 50.27
CA PHE A 864 37.82 -52.22 50.94
C PHE A 864 38.07 -52.66 52.37
N THR A 865 37.46 -51.99 53.35
CA THR A 865 37.61 -52.30 54.77
C THR A 865 36.26 -52.65 55.39
N ALA A 866 36.22 -53.62 56.31
CA ALA A 866 35.01 -53.85 57.09
C ALA A 866 34.95 -52.81 58.21
N TYR A 867 33.81 -52.11 58.34
CA TYR A 867 33.62 -51.06 59.33
C TYR A 867 33.95 -51.56 60.75
N GLY A 868 34.90 -50.91 61.43
CA GLY A 868 35.34 -51.26 62.79
C GLY A 868 36.44 -52.33 62.88
N THR A 869 37.09 -52.71 61.77
CA THR A 869 38.21 -53.67 61.74
C THR A 869 39.41 -53.15 60.95
N ASP A 870 40.60 -53.66 61.25
CA ASP A 870 41.83 -53.40 60.45
C ASP A 870 41.97 -54.35 59.25
N ALA A 871 40.98 -55.22 59.01
CA ALA A 871 41.00 -56.14 57.87
C ALA A 871 40.65 -55.39 56.57
N SER A 872 41.56 -55.43 55.61
CA SER A 872 41.43 -54.80 54.30
C SER A 872 41.59 -55.85 53.20
N VAL A 873 40.77 -55.75 52.16
CA VAL A 873 40.82 -56.56 50.95
C VAL A 873 40.97 -55.62 49.77
N THR A 874 41.85 -55.94 48.83
CA THR A 874 41.99 -55.17 47.60
C THR A 874 41.15 -55.75 46.47
N LEU A 875 40.88 -54.97 45.43
CA LEU A 875 40.19 -55.49 44.23
C LEU A 875 40.99 -56.62 43.57
N LYS A 876 42.33 -56.58 43.67
CA LYS A 876 43.21 -57.65 43.20
C LYS A 876 43.00 -58.97 43.96
N ASP A 877 42.71 -58.91 45.27
CA ASP A 877 42.45 -60.10 46.09
C ASP A 877 41.11 -60.77 45.75
N LEU A 878 40.22 -60.04 45.07
CA LEU A 878 38.98 -60.56 44.48
C LEU A 878 39.16 -61.12 43.07
N ASP A 879 40.39 -61.07 42.52
CA ASP A 879 40.70 -61.44 41.14
C ASP A 879 39.93 -60.63 40.09
N LEU A 880 39.59 -59.38 40.40
CA LEU A 880 38.88 -58.46 39.50
C LEU A 880 39.79 -57.35 38.98
N GLU A 881 39.60 -56.95 37.72
CA GLU A 881 40.16 -55.72 37.18
C GLU A 881 39.23 -54.52 37.46
N PRO A 882 39.72 -53.26 37.41
CA PRO A 882 38.86 -52.09 37.58
C PRO A 882 37.67 -52.05 36.62
N ALA A 883 37.82 -52.58 35.40
CA ALA A 883 36.74 -52.69 34.43
C ALA A 883 35.69 -53.74 34.84
N ASP A 884 36.11 -54.89 35.38
CA ASP A 884 35.22 -55.94 35.88
C ASP A 884 34.40 -55.47 37.09
N ALA A 885 35.00 -54.63 37.95
CA ALA A 885 34.30 -54.07 39.11
C ALA A 885 33.07 -53.26 38.70
N LEU A 886 33.10 -52.58 37.55
CA LEU A 886 31.98 -51.75 37.05
C LEU A 886 30.86 -52.57 36.41
N VAL A 887 31.15 -53.81 36.02
CA VAL A 887 30.15 -54.78 35.55
C VAL A 887 29.23 -55.22 36.71
N LEU A 888 29.75 -55.17 37.94
CA LEU A 888 29.02 -55.50 39.16
C LEU A 888 28.23 -54.29 39.69
N THR A 889 27.08 -54.57 40.30
CA THR A 889 26.38 -53.57 41.11
C THR A 889 27.19 -53.26 42.37
N GLU A 890 26.97 -52.09 42.99
CA GLU A 890 27.62 -51.73 44.25
C GLU A 890 27.33 -52.79 45.35
N ALA A 891 26.12 -53.36 45.34
CA ALA A 891 25.71 -54.40 46.27
C ALA A 891 26.45 -55.73 46.04
N ASP A 892 26.63 -56.16 44.79
CA ASP A 892 27.34 -57.40 44.47
C ASP A 892 28.84 -57.31 44.72
N LEU A 893 29.44 -56.16 44.39
CA LEU A 893 30.84 -55.88 44.73
C LEU A 893 31.03 -55.91 46.24
N SER A 894 30.12 -55.29 47.00
CA SER A 894 30.15 -55.33 48.47
C SER A 894 30.00 -56.76 49.01
N ARG A 895 29.13 -57.59 48.41
CA ARG A 895 28.99 -59.01 48.80
C ARG A 895 30.28 -59.80 48.57
N LEU A 896 30.96 -59.61 47.45
CA LEU A 896 32.24 -60.27 47.16
C LEU A 896 33.33 -59.88 48.16
N VAL A 897 33.39 -58.60 48.52
CA VAL A 897 34.28 -58.09 49.56
C VAL A 897 33.98 -58.76 50.91
N LEU A 898 32.70 -58.82 51.31
CA LEU A 898 32.30 -59.40 52.60
C LEU A 898 32.58 -60.91 52.70
N ARG A 899 32.63 -61.63 51.58
CA ARG A 899 33.05 -63.06 51.56
C ARG A 899 34.52 -63.27 51.89
N ARG A 900 35.35 -62.23 51.76
CA ARG A 900 36.79 -62.28 52.07
C ARG A 900 37.13 -61.64 53.41
N LEU A 901 36.18 -60.95 54.04
CA LEU A 901 36.36 -60.29 55.33
C LEU A 901 35.64 -61.07 56.46
N PRO A 902 36.19 -61.10 57.68
CA PRO A 902 35.66 -61.92 58.77
C PRO A 902 34.39 -61.38 59.46
N ALA A 903 33.84 -60.23 59.06
CA ALA A 903 32.70 -59.58 59.72
C ALA A 903 31.63 -59.04 58.75
N ALA A 904 30.35 -59.23 59.10
CA ALA A 904 29.17 -58.75 58.36
C ALA A 904 28.87 -57.26 58.59
N ALA A 905 29.88 -56.40 58.48
CA ALA A 905 29.76 -54.95 58.66
C ALA A 905 29.59 -54.23 57.30
N PRO A 906 29.12 -52.96 57.25
CA PRO A 906 29.18 -52.16 56.03
C PRO A 906 30.61 -52.07 55.48
N VAL A 907 30.75 -52.12 54.16
CA VAL A 907 32.05 -51.98 53.49
C VAL A 907 32.43 -50.50 53.42
N GLY A 908 33.56 -50.14 54.03
CA GLY A 908 34.24 -48.85 53.92
C GLY A 908 35.48 -48.91 53.02
N GLY A 909 36.32 -47.89 53.09
CA GLY A 909 37.50 -47.73 52.22
C GLY A 909 37.20 -46.91 50.96
N ASP A 910 38.18 -46.82 50.05
CA ASP A 910 38.09 -45.98 48.85
C ASP A 910 37.56 -46.72 47.61
N GLY A 911 37.42 -48.05 47.69
CA GLY A 911 36.99 -48.89 46.56
C GLY A 911 35.56 -48.60 46.08
N ILE A 912 34.60 -48.35 46.98
CA ILE A 912 33.22 -48.00 46.59
C ILE A 912 33.16 -46.60 45.94
N ASP A 913 33.96 -45.65 46.42
CA ASP A 913 34.05 -44.33 45.79
C ASP A 913 34.70 -44.39 44.41
N ARG A 914 35.72 -45.24 44.23
CA ARG A 914 36.31 -45.54 42.92
C ARG A 914 35.30 -46.19 41.97
N HIS A 915 34.45 -47.11 42.45
CA HIS A 915 33.37 -47.70 41.66
C HIS A 915 32.38 -46.65 41.16
N ARG A 916 31.85 -45.80 42.06
CA ARG A 916 30.92 -44.70 41.69
C ARG A 916 31.56 -43.67 40.76
N ARG A 917 32.86 -43.38 40.91
CA ARG A 917 33.59 -42.51 39.96
C ARG A 917 33.73 -43.18 38.59
N GLY A 918 34.00 -44.48 38.55
CA GLY A 918 34.09 -45.26 37.32
C GLY A 918 32.78 -45.30 36.54
N LEU A 919 31.65 -45.52 37.21
CA LEU A 919 30.32 -45.45 36.57
C LEU A 919 30.05 -44.08 35.94
N ARG A 920 30.41 -42.99 36.65
CA ARG A 920 30.31 -41.62 36.12
C ARG A 920 31.22 -41.40 34.92
N ALA A 921 32.44 -41.93 34.95
CA ALA A 921 33.40 -41.82 33.86
C ALA A 921 32.89 -42.55 32.59
N LEU A 922 32.39 -43.79 32.73
CA LEU A 922 31.82 -44.56 31.63
C LEU A 922 30.61 -43.86 30.98
N ALA A 923 29.78 -43.19 31.78
CA ALA A 923 28.61 -42.45 31.28
C ALA A 923 28.96 -41.26 30.37
N THR A 924 30.23 -40.85 30.29
CA THR A 924 30.70 -39.77 29.42
C THR A 924 31.13 -40.24 28.03
N LEU A 925 31.40 -41.54 27.84
CA LEU A 925 31.98 -42.08 26.60
C LEU A 925 31.04 -42.02 25.39
N GLY A 926 29.74 -41.79 25.62
CA GLY A 926 28.76 -41.58 24.56
C GLY A 926 28.41 -42.85 23.76
N THR A 927 28.05 -42.64 22.49
CA THR A 927 27.72 -43.68 21.51
C THR A 927 28.97 -44.19 20.80
N ALA A 928 29.02 -45.47 20.44
CA ALA A 928 30.20 -46.10 19.84
C ALA A 928 29.97 -46.35 18.35
N PRO A 929 30.31 -45.42 17.45
CA PRO A 929 30.17 -45.64 16.01
C PRO A 929 31.13 -46.75 15.52
N GLY A 930 30.81 -47.43 14.43
CA GLY A 930 31.71 -48.42 13.79
C GLY A 930 31.36 -49.89 14.06
N GLU A 931 32.24 -50.79 13.61
CA GLU A 931 32.02 -52.25 13.65
C GLU A 931 32.40 -52.86 15.01
N HIS A 932 31.43 -53.53 15.66
CA HIS A 932 31.60 -54.16 16.98
C HIS A 932 31.34 -55.67 16.98
N TRP A 933 30.89 -56.21 15.86
CA TRP A 933 30.47 -57.61 15.72
C TRP A 933 31.54 -58.62 16.14
N PRO A 934 32.83 -58.48 15.74
CA PRO A 934 33.88 -59.40 16.16
C PRO A 934 34.02 -59.52 17.69
N ARG A 935 33.84 -58.39 18.42
CA ARG A 935 33.94 -58.37 19.88
C ARG A 935 32.76 -59.11 20.52
N LEU A 936 31.55 -58.92 20.00
CA LEU A 936 30.37 -59.65 20.48
C LEU A 936 30.53 -61.16 20.25
N LYS A 937 31.04 -61.56 19.10
CA LYS A 937 31.34 -62.96 18.79
C LYS A 937 32.34 -63.55 19.80
N ASP A 938 33.48 -62.89 20.01
CA ASP A 938 34.50 -63.35 20.97
C ASP A 938 33.95 -63.44 22.40
N LEU A 939 33.12 -62.49 22.83
CA LEU A 939 32.45 -62.54 24.13
C LEU A 939 31.52 -63.74 24.25
N ARG A 940 30.71 -64.05 23.24
CA ARG A 940 29.81 -65.22 23.27
C ARG A 940 30.60 -66.52 23.30
N ASP A 941 31.69 -66.61 22.54
CA ASP A 941 32.57 -67.78 22.51
C ASP A 941 33.20 -68.01 23.91
N VAL A 942 33.71 -66.96 24.56
CA VAL A 942 34.28 -67.02 25.92
C VAL A 942 33.21 -67.32 26.98
N GLY A 943 32.03 -66.73 26.86
CA GLY A 943 30.90 -66.98 27.76
C GLY A 943 30.41 -68.43 27.69
N ALA A 944 30.35 -69.02 26.50
CA ALA A 944 29.96 -70.42 26.32
C ALA A 944 30.97 -71.40 26.93
N GLU A 945 32.28 -71.11 26.82
CA GLU A 945 33.33 -71.89 27.49
C GLU A 945 33.19 -71.84 29.02
N LEU A 946 32.93 -70.65 29.58
CA LEU A 946 32.71 -70.47 31.02
C LEU A 946 31.44 -71.20 31.49
N ALA A 947 30.35 -71.13 30.73
CA ALA A 947 29.13 -71.85 31.04
C ALA A 947 29.38 -73.36 31.12
N GLY A 948 30.13 -73.94 30.17
CA GLY A 948 30.50 -75.35 30.18
C GLY A 948 31.23 -75.77 31.47
N ARG A 949 32.26 -75.02 31.88
CA ARG A 949 32.99 -75.28 33.14
C ARG A 949 32.09 -75.21 34.38
N LEU A 950 31.17 -74.25 34.43
CA LEU A 950 30.23 -74.12 35.55
C LEU A 950 29.23 -75.29 35.62
N HIS A 951 28.82 -75.86 34.48
CA HIS A 951 28.00 -77.08 34.43
C HIS A 951 28.75 -78.31 34.93
N ASP A 952 30.06 -78.40 34.68
CA ASP A 952 30.93 -79.46 35.17
C ASP A 952 31.21 -79.37 36.68
N GLY A 953 30.68 -78.33 37.35
CA GLY A 953 30.83 -78.12 38.79
C GLY A 953 32.19 -77.54 39.20
N ASP A 954 32.95 -76.98 38.25
CA ASP A 954 34.24 -76.34 38.51
C ASP A 954 34.07 -75.12 39.41
N THR A 955 34.47 -75.24 40.68
CA THR A 955 34.38 -74.14 41.65
C THR A 955 35.38 -73.02 41.37
N ASP A 956 36.48 -73.29 40.66
CA ASP A 956 37.47 -72.28 40.31
C ASP A 956 36.93 -71.32 39.22
N ALA A 957 35.94 -71.77 38.44
CA ALA A 957 35.22 -70.94 37.46
C ALA A 957 34.33 -69.86 38.09
N LEU A 958 34.06 -69.89 39.39
CA LEU A 958 33.26 -68.87 40.08
C LEU A 958 33.95 -67.49 40.13
N ALA A 959 35.28 -67.46 40.17
CA ALA A 959 36.04 -66.20 40.08
C ALA A 959 35.87 -65.54 38.70
N ALA A 960 35.89 -66.36 37.63
CA ALA A 960 35.58 -65.89 36.29
C ALA A 960 34.12 -65.43 36.15
N ALA A 961 33.15 -66.15 36.76
CA ALA A 961 31.75 -65.73 36.77
C ALA A 961 31.53 -64.35 37.44
N ALA A 962 32.30 -64.02 38.47
CA ALA A 962 32.26 -62.70 39.10
C ALA A 962 32.65 -61.57 38.14
N ARG A 963 33.60 -61.81 37.21
CA ARG A 963 33.98 -60.84 36.16
C ARG A 963 32.86 -60.58 35.15
N TRP A 964 31.95 -61.54 34.98
CA TRP A 964 30.72 -61.42 34.19
C TRP A 964 29.56 -60.78 34.96
N GLY A 965 29.82 -60.22 36.15
CA GLY A 965 28.78 -59.63 36.99
C GLY A 965 27.84 -60.66 37.61
N ILE A 966 28.28 -61.91 37.78
CA ILE A 966 27.46 -63.00 38.33
C ILE A 966 27.97 -63.35 39.72
N VAL A 967 27.23 -62.92 40.74
CA VAL A 967 27.52 -63.23 42.15
C VAL A 967 26.35 -64.05 42.71
N PRO A 968 26.52 -65.35 42.99
CA PRO A 968 25.45 -66.18 43.55
C PRO A 968 24.99 -65.66 44.91
N PRO A 969 23.69 -65.69 45.24
CA PRO A 969 23.20 -65.33 46.58
C PRO A 969 23.62 -66.37 47.62
N ASP A 970 23.63 -65.97 48.90
CA ASP A 970 24.02 -66.86 50.00
C ASP A 970 23.03 -68.04 50.14
N GLY A 971 23.55 -69.26 50.25
CA GLY A 971 22.75 -70.50 50.38
C GLY A 971 22.40 -71.20 49.06
N ALA A 972 22.75 -70.64 47.90
CA ALA A 972 22.58 -71.31 46.60
C ALA A 972 23.78 -72.24 46.26
N THR A 973 23.54 -73.29 45.48
CA THR A 973 24.62 -74.04 44.79
C THR A 973 25.27 -73.13 43.76
N ALA A 974 26.42 -72.54 44.14
CA ALA A 974 27.05 -71.40 43.47
C ALA A 974 27.32 -71.62 41.97
N THR A 975 27.82 -72.79 41.58
CA THR A 975 28.14 -73.13 40.17
C THR A 975 26.88 -73.29 39.32
N ALA A 976 25.85 -73.98 39.83
CA ALA A 976 24.58 -74.16 39.13
C ALA A 976 23.82 -72.83 38.94
N TYR A 977 23.85 -71.94 39.94
CA TYR A 977 23.27 -70.60 39.80
C TYR A 977 24.01 -69.79 38.73
N ALA A 978 25.34 -69.78 38.77
CA ALA A 978 26.14 -69.02 37.82
C ALA A 978 25.97 -69.53 36.37
N ALA A 979 25.91 -70.85 36.18
CA ALA A 979 25.61 -71.48 34.90
C ALA A 979 24.25 -71.04 34.35
N ALA A 980 23.19 -71.14 35.15
CA ALA A 980 21.82 -70.77 34.74
C ALA A 980 21.69 -69.29 34.35
N VAL A 981 22.35 -68.39 35.08
CA VAL A 981 22.35 -66.96 34.75
C VAL A 981 23.08 -66.70 33.44
N LEU A 982 24.25 -67.30 33.23
CA LEU A 982 25.04 -67.11 32.03
C LEU A 982 24.36 -67.70 30.78
N ASP A 983 23.74 -68.89 30.89
CA ASP A 983 22.94 -69.49 29.83
C ASP A 983 21.78 -68.61 29.42
N THR A 984 21.09 -68.01 30.39
CA THR A 984 19.97 -67.10 30.12
C THR A 984 20.44 -65.89 29.30
N ARG A 985 21.63 -65.36 29.59
CA ARG A 985 22.22 -64.24 28.81
C ARG A 985 22.67 -64.69 27.42
N LEU A 986 23.25 -65.89 27.29
CA LEU A 986 23.70 -66.47 26.02
C LEU A 986 22.55 -66.96 25.13
N ALA A 987 21.37 -67.24 25.69
CA ALA A 987 20.17 -67.64 24.94
C ALA A 987 19.49 -66.46 24.21
N VAL A 988 19.78 -65.22 24.60
CA VAL A 988 19.25 -64.02 23.91
C VAL A 988 19.79 -64.00 22.47
N PRO A 989 18.94 -63.92 21.43
CA PRO A 989 19.38 -63.91 20.03
C PRO A 989 20.44 -62.84 19.76
N SER A 990 21.52 -63.22 19.07
CA SER A 990 22.55 -62.27 18.65
C SER A 990 22.06 -61.48 17.45
N PRO A 991 22.30 -60.15 17.38
CA PRO A 991 22.14 -59.39 16.14
C PRO A 991 22.97 -60.02 15.01
N GLY A 992 22.68 -59.73 13.74
CA GLY A 992 23.50 -60.20 12.63
C GLY A 992 24.78 -59.38 12.44
N GLU A 993 25.71 -59.85 11.62
CA GLU A 993 26.94 -59.11 11.24
C GLU A 993 26.64 -57.76 10.56
N ALA A 994 25.51 -57.66 9.85
CA ALA A 994 25.04 -56.44 9.21
C ALA A 994 24.17 -55.53 10.11
N ALA A 995 24.04 -55.85 11.40
CA ALA A 995 23.25 -55.04 12.33
C ALA A 995 23.89 -53.68 12.59
N GLU A 996 23.07 -52.69 12.94
CA GLU A 996 23.58 -51.36 13.29
C GLU A 996 24.46 -51.42 14.54
N ALA A 997 25.50 -50.59 14.58
CA ALA A 997 26.49 -50.54 15.67
C ALA A 997 25.83 -50.43 17.06
N GLU A 998 24.76 -49.63 17.19
CA GLU A 998 24.04 -49.46 18.46
C GLU A 998 23.34 -50.74 18.93
N GLU A 999 22.85 -51.57 18.01
CA GLU A 999 22.22 -52.86 18.33
C GLU A 999 23.25 -53.86 18.85
N VAL A 1000 24.42 -53.92 18.21
CA VAL A 1000 25.54 -54.78 18.63
C VAL A 1000 26.09 -54.35 19.99
N VAL A 1001 26.27 -53.04 20.22
CA VAL A 1001 26.72 -52.50 21.51
C VAL A 1001 25.70 -52.78 22.63
N ARG A 1002 24.40 -52.68 22.33
CA ARG A 1002 23.34 -53.05 23.27
C ARG A 1002 23.40 -54.53 23.63
N ALA A 1003 23.66 -55.41 22.65
CA ALA A 1003 23.84 -56.84 22.89
C ALA A 1003 25.08 -57.14 23.74
N ILE A 1004 26.22 -56.47 23.50
CA ILE A 1004 27.42 -56.58 24.34
C ILE A 1004 27.11 -56.18 25.78
N ARG A 1005 26.42 -55.05 25.99
CA ARG A 1005 26.04 -54.58 27.34
C ARG A 1005 25.11 -55.54 28.04
N ALA A 1006 24.09 -56.06 27.35
CA ALA A 1006 23.15 -57.04 27.91
C ALA A 1006 23.84 -58.37 28.30
N LEU A 1007 24.84 -58.79 27.53
CA LEU A 1007 25.59 -60.00 27.76
C LEU A 1007 26.57 -59.87 28.94
N VAL A 1008 27.36 -58.80 28.95
CA VAL A 1008 28.45 -58.58 29.92
C VAL A 1008 27.95 -57.95 31.21
N ALA A 1009 27.16 -56.87 31.12
CA ALA A 1009 26.82 -56.01 32.27
C ALA A 1009 25.33 -55.60 32.25
N PRO A 1010 24.37 -56.53 32.43
CA PRO A 1010 22.94 -56.20 32.37
C PRO A 1010 22.48 -55.27 33.50
N GLU A 1011 23.09 -55.38 34.68
CA GLU A 1011 22.77 -54.56 35.86
C GLU A 1011 23.90 -53.56 36.23
N GLY A 1012 25.08 -53.71 35.62
CA GLY A 1012 26.23 -52.82 35.78
C GLY A 1012 26.49 -51.94 34.55
N ALA A 1013 27.74 -51.57 34.31
CA ALA A 1013 28.14 -50.79 33.15
C ALA A 1013 29.41 -51.33 32.50
N VAL A 1014 29.42 -51.35 31.16
CA VAL A 1014 30.60 -51.61 30.33
C VAL A 1014 30.70 -50.54 29.23
N GLY A 1015 31.90 -49.99 29.07
CA GLY A 1015 32.20 -49.04 28.01
C GLY A 1015 32.60 -49.77 26.73
N VAL A 1016 32.08 -49.32 25.61
CA VAL A 1016 32.42 -49.83 24.27
C VAL A 1016 32.66 -48.61 23.40
N LEU A 1017 33.76 -48.57 22.67
CA LEU A 1017 34.15 -47.50 21.75
C LEU A 1017 34.39 -48.03 20.34
N GLY A 1018 34.15 -47.16 19.36
CA GLY A 1018 34.47 -47.42 17.96
C GLY A 1018 35.97 -47.44 17.70
N ARG A 1019 36.44 -48.20 16.72
CA ARG A 1019 37.82 -48.10 16.21
C ARG A 1019 37.82 -47.44 14.84
N ALA A 1020 38.66 -46.44 14.67
CA ALA A 1020 38.88 -45.81 13.37
C ALA A 1020 40.34 -45.37 13.24
N PRO A 1021 40.89 -45.30 12.00
CA PRO A 1021 42.21 -44.70 11.77
C PRO A 1021 42.23 -43.26 12.28
N ARG A 1022 43.35 -42.81 12.87
CA ARG A 1022 43.53 -41.44 13.35
C ARG A 1022 43.22 -40.40 12.27
N GLY A 1023 43.55 -40.69 11.01
CA GLY A 1023 43.28 -39.86 9.83
C GLY A 1023 41.80 -39.53 9.59
N THR A 1024 40.87 -40.28 10.19
CA THR A 1024 39.43 -39.96 10.14
C THR A 1024 39.05 -38.74 10.97
N LEU A 1025 39.88 -38.36 11.95
CA LEU A 1025 39.73 -37.13 12.72
C LEU A 1025 40.41 -35.96 11.98
N PRO A 1026 39.78 -34.77 11.96
CA PRO A 1026 40.42 -33.58 11.40
C PRO A 1026 41.71 -33.24 12.18
N LYS A 1027 42.54 -32.35 11.66
CA LYS A 1027 43.70 -31.86 12.42
C LYS A 1027 43.21 -31.17 13.69
N LEU A 1028 43.57 -31.72 14.85
CA LEU A 1028 43.17 -31.22 16.16
C LEU A 1028 44.32 -30.47 16.83
N ALA A 1029 44.00 -29.38 17.53
CA ALA A 1029 44.91 -28.66 18.40
C ALA A 1029 44.26 -28.41 19.76
N ARG A 1030 45.07 -28.34 20.82
CA ARG A 1030 44.59 -28.03 22.16
C ARG A 1030 43.98 -26.63 22.21
N ALA A 1031 42.83 -26.49 22.87
CA ALA A 1031 42.15 -25.20 22.98
C ALA A 1031 41.52 -24.99 24.36
N ASP A 1032 42.04 -24.01 25.11
CA ASP A 1032 41.48 -23.65 26.42
C ASP A 1032 40.07 -23.04 26.27
N ALA A 1033 39.79 -22.37 25.15
CA ALA A 1033 38.45 -21.84 24.83
C ALA A 1033 37.37 -22.92 24.74
N ALA A 1034 37.74 -24.17 24.40
CA ALA A 1034 36.79 -25.29 24.36
C ALA A 1034 36.26 -25.66 25.76
N ALA A 1035 36.97 -25.28 26.83
CA ALA A 1035 36.49 -25.47 28.20
C ALA A 1035 35.31 -24.53 28.53
N ALA A 1036 35.36 -23.29 28.05
CA ALA A 1036 34.29 -22.30 28.19
C ALA A 1036 33.09 -22.63 27.28
N TRP A 1037 33.38 -23.16 26.07
CA TRP A 1037 32.36 -23.69 25.17
C TRP A 1037 31.54 -24.80 25.84
N LEU A 1038 32.20 -25.78 26.46
CA LEU A 1038 31.53 -26.87 27.18
C LEU A 1038 30.65 -26.35 28.32
N ALA A 1039 31.17 -25.45 29.16
CA ALA A 1039 30.44 -24.91 30.31
C ALA A 1039 29.18 -24.14 29.91
N THR A 1040 29.19 -23.53 28.72
CA THR A 1040 28.03 -22.77 28.19
C THR A 1040 26.95 -23.69 27.64
N LEU A 1041 27.32 -24.81 27.01
CA LEU A 1041 26.38 -25.76 26.41
C LEU A 1041 25.85 -26.81 27.40
N ALA A 1042 26.60 -27.12 28.46
CA ALA A 1042 26.25 -28.11 29.48
C ALA A 1042 24.81 -27.97 30.05
N PRO A 1043 24.27 -26.76 30.32
CA PRO A 1043 22.91 -26.61 30.86
C PRO A 1043 21.79 -27.00 29.89
N VAL A 1044 22.05 -26.98 28.58
CA VAL A 1044 21.05 -27.23 27.53
C VAL A 1044 21.31 -28.55 26.78
N ARG A 1045 22.42 -29.24 27.06
CA ARG A 1045 22.82 -30.52 26.45
C ARG A 1045 23.19 -31.54 27.53
N PRO A 1046 22.31 -32.51 27.85
CA PRO A 1046 22.53 -33.46 28.95
C PRO A 1046 23.85 -34.26 28.87
N ASP A 1047 24.24 -34.68 27.67
CA ASP A 1047 25.43 -35.53 27.47
C ASP A 1047 26.72 -34.74 27.70
N LEU A 1048 26.77 -33.50 27.22
CA LEU A 1048 27.85 -32.55 27.51
C LEU A 1048 27.88 -32.14 29.00
N GLY A 1049 26.71 -32.03 29.64
CA GLY A 1049 26.62 -31.77 31.07
C GLY A 1049 27.23 -32.89 31.92
N ARG A 1050 27.07 -34.16 31.52
CA ARG A 1050 27.73 -35.30 32.19
C ARG A 1050 29.26 -35.23 32.05
N LEU A 1051 29.76 -34.87 30.88
CA LEU A 1051 31.18 -34.69 30.63
C LEU A 1051 31.78 -33.56 31.48
N ASP A 1052 31.11 -32.42 31.55
CA ASP A 1052 31.57 -31.26 32.33
C ASP A 1052 31.64 -31.60 33.83
N ALA A 1053 30.61 -32.28 34.36
CA ALA A 1053 30.59 -32.76 35.73
C ALA A 1053 31.73 -33.76 36.04
N HIS A 1054 32.03 -34.67 35.09
CA HIS A 1054 33.15 -35.60 35.23
C HIS A 1054 34.50 -34.86 35.21
N ARG A 1055 34.69 -33.90 34.30
CA ARG A 1055 35.91 -33.08 34.21
C ARG A 1055 36.17 -32.33 35.52
N LEU A 1056 35.15 -31.74 36.13
CA LEU A 1056 35.28 -30.97 37.38
C LEU A 1056 35.58 -31.85 38.61
N SER A 1057 35.28 -33.15 38.56
CA SER A 1057 35.43 -34.08 39.69
C SER A 1057 36.53 -35.13 39.51
N SER A 1058 37.12 -35.23 38.32
CA SER A 1058 38.18 -36.20 38.01
C SER A 1058 39.55 -35.72 38.52
N PRO A 1059 40.36 -36.61 39.15
CA PRO A 1059 41.75 -36.30 39.51
C PRO A 1059 42.67 -36.14 38.29
N ALA A 1060 42.27 -36.65 37.13
CA ALA A 1060 43.00 -36.55 35.86
C ALA A 1060 42.02 -36.09 34.76
N PRO A 1061 41.62 -34.80 34.75
CA PRO A 1061 40.56 -34.30 33.89
C PRO A 1061 40.93 -34.42 32.40
N PRO A 1062 39.96 -34.73 31.53
CA PRO A 1062 40.21 -34.78 30.09
C PRO A 1062 40.57 -33.39 29.54
N VAL A 1063 41.46 -33.37 28.56
CA VAL A 1063 41.91 -32.16 27.85
C VAL A 1063 41.12 -32.05 26.55
N ALA A 1064 40.62 -30.84 26.28
CA ALA A 1064 39.86 -30.55 25.07
C ALA A 1064 40.77 -30.17 23.90
N TRP A 1065 40.51 -30.78 22.76
CA TRP A 1065 41.17 -30.56 21.48
C TRP A 1065 40.12 -30.26 20.42
N THR A 1066 40.46 -29.43 19.43
CA THR A 1066 39.52 -29.06 18.38
C THR A 1066 40.23 -28.73 17.08
N ASN A 1067 39.52 -28.86 15.97
CA ASN A 1067 39.96 -28.38 14.67
C ASN A 1067 39.90 -26.86 14.52
N ARG A 1068 39.32 -26.13 15.49
CA ARG A 1068 39.15 -24.67 15.47
C ARG A 1068 39.60 -24.03 16.80
N PRO A 1069 40.90 -24.12 17.17
CA PRO A 1069 41.37 -23.71 18.50
C PRO A 1069 41.19 -22.22 18.81
N GLU A 1070 41.22 -21.37 17.77
CA GLU A 1070 41.05 -19.92 17.90
C GLU A 1070 39.58 -19.45 17.78
N ASP A 1071 38.66 -20.32 17.34
CA ASP A 1071 37.27 -19.93 17.04
C ASP A 1071 36.30 -21.11 17.23
N VAL A 1072 36.22 -21.62 18.46
CA VAL A 1072 35.30 -22.70 18.84
C VAL A 1072 33.82 -22.34 18.70
N TRP A 1073 33.50 -21.05 18.54
CA TRP A 1073 32.14 -20.55 18.30
C TRP A 1073 31.84 -20.32 16.82
N GLN A 1074 32.83 -20.56 15.94
CA GLN A 1074 32.77 -20.32 14.51
C GLN A 1074 32.21 -18.93 14.12
N THR A 1075 32.71 -17.90 14.79
CA THR A 1075 32.33 -16.50 14.53
C THR A 1075 32.84 -15.97 13.19
N ARG A 1076 33.88 -16.58 12.61
CA ARG A 1076 34.42 -16.26 11.29
C ARG A 1076 33.67 -17.03 10.19
N ALA A 1077 33.45 -16.39 9.04
CA ALA A 1077 32.57 -16.89 7.96
C ALA A 1077 33.34 -17.48 6.76
N ASP A 1078 34.65 -17.52 6.84
CA ASP A 1078 35.59 -17.88 5.76
C ASP A 1078 35.68 -19.39 5.50
N GLU A 1079 35.32 -20.25 6.45
CA GLU A 1079 35.37 -21.71 6.28
C GLU A 1079 34.20 -22.43 6.98
N PRO A 1080 33.32 -23.13 6.24
CA PRO A 1080 32.08 -23.72 6.77
C PRO A 1080 32.24 -25.10 7.42
N ASP A 1081 33.46 -25.52 7.78
CA ASP A 1081 33.69 -26.89 8.25
C ASP A 1081 32.97 -27.19 9.57
N PRO A 1082 32.56 -28.46 9.79
CA PRO A 1082 32.02 -28.88 11.08
C PRO A 1082 33.02 -28.62 12.21
N LEU A 1083 32.52 -28.14 13.35
CA LEU A 1083 33.31 -28.05 14.57
C LEU A 1083 33.44 -29.46 15.16
N VAL A 1084 34.66 -29.91 15.38
CA VAL A 1084 34.95 -31.13 16.14
C VAL A 1084 35.64 -30.73 17.43
N VAL A 1085 35.09 -31.15 18.56
CA VAL A 1085 35.69 -31.02 19.89
C VAL A 1085 35.92 -32.41 20.45
N ALA A 1086 37.18 -32.82 20.50
CA ALA A 1086 37.60 -34.11 21.03
C ALA A 1086 38.16 -33.96 22.44
N TYR A 1087 37.74 -34.84 23.35
CA TYR A 1087 38.21 -34.92 24.73
C TYR A 1087 39.12 -36.13 24.88
N LEU A 1088 40.35 -35.87 25.29
CA LEU A 1088 41.43 -36.85 25.36
C LEU A 1088 41.96 -36.95 26.80
N PRO A 1089 42.50 -38.11 27.22
CA PRO A 1089 43.23 -38.24 28.49
C PRO A 1089 44.41 -37.25 28.55
N ALA A 1090 44.70 -36.71 29.74
CA ALA A 1090 45.72 -35.65 29.92
C ALA A 1090 47.14 -36.00 29.44
N GLY A 1091 47.48 -37.29 29.34
CA GLY A 1091 48.77 -37.79 28.84
C GLY A 1091 48.79 -38.27 27.39
N PHE A 1092 47.68 -38.11 26.65
CA PHE A 1092 47.56 -38.59 25.27
C PHE A 1092 47.57 -37.41 24.29
N ASP A 1093 48.57 -37.39 23.40
CA ASP A 1093 48.68 -36.42 22.30
C ASP A 1093 48.36 -37.11 20.97
N PRO A 1094 47.27 -36.74 20.28
CA PRO A 1094 46.87 -37.38 19.04
C PRO A 1094 47.81 -37.04 17.87
N ALA A 1095 48.64 -36.01 17.99
CA ALA A 1095 49.65 -35.67 16.97
C ALA A 1095 50.83 -36.65 16.95
N GLY A 1096 51.02 -37.43 18.02
CA GLY A 1096 52.05 -38.46 18.12
C GLY A 1096 51.65 -39.84 17.56
N VAL A 1097 50.46 -39.95 16.95
CA VAL A 1097 49.92 -41.18 16.35
C VAL A 1097 49.92 -41.02 14.83
N ASP A 1098 50.36 -42.04 14.08
CA ASP A 1098 50.34 -42.00 12.61
C ASP A 1098 48.88 -42.01 12.08
N GLU A 1099 48.64 -41.48 10.87
CA GLU A 1099 47.26 -41.33 10.36
C GLU A 1099 46.54 -42.66 10.13
N ASP A 1100 47.28 -43.71 9.82
CA ASP A 1100 46.72 -45.05 9.57
C ASP A 1100 46.55 -45.86 10.87
N ASP A 1101 47.16 -45.43 11.97
CA ASP A 1101 47.06 -46.12 13.25
C ASP A 1101 45.68 -45.93 13.88
N PRO A 1102 45.11 -46.99 14.50
CA PRO A 1102 43.78 -46.91 15.08
C PRO A 1102 43.75 -46.08 16.36
N VAL A 1103 42.63 -45.39 16.58
CA VAL A 1103 42.25 -44.77 17.84
C VAL A 1103 40.84 -45.23 18.24
N ALA A 1104 40.56 -45.24 19.55
CA ALA A 1104 39.25 -45.58 20.07
C ALA A 1104 38.39 -44.32 20.23
N ILE A 1105 37.22 -44.27 19.58
CA ILE A 1105 36.36 -43.08 19.48
C ILE A 1105 34.98 -43.35 20.06
N GLY A 1106 34.51 -42.43 20.90
CA GLY A 1106 33.13 -42.37 21.38
C GLY A 1106 32.49 -41.05 21.00
N ARG A 1107 31.29 -41.05 20.42
CA ARG A 1107 30.55 -39.83 20.10
C ARG A 1107 29.68 -39.42 21.27
N ILE A 1108 30.03 -38.31 21.92
CA ILE A 1108 29.37 -37.75 23.09
C ILE A 1108 28.05 -37.09 22.67
N ASP A 1109 28.12 -36.18 21.69
CA ASP A 1109 26.96 -35.44 21.18
C ASP A 1109 27.23 -35.00 19.73
N HIS A 1110 26.16 -34.76 18.96
CA HIS A 1110 26.20 -34.26 17.60
C HIS A 1110 24.95 -33.42 17.33
N PHE A 1111 25.13 -32.15 16.97
CA PHE A 1111 24.02 -31.23 16.74
C PHE A 1111 24.35 -30.14 15.73
N SER A 1112 23.30 -29.61 15.10
CA SER A 1112 23.39 -28.41 14.28
C SER A 1112 22.79 -27.22 15.01
N GLU A 1113 23.39 -26.05 14.81
CA GLU A 1113 22.92 -24.78 15.35
C GLU A 1113 23.11 -23.67 14.31
N VAL A 1114 22.37 -22.57 14.44
CA VAL A 1114 22.46 -21.44 13.51
C VAL A 1114 23.16 -20.29 14.21
N VAL A 1115 24.35 -19.93 13.71
CA VAL A 1115 25.07 -18.72 14.15
C VAL A 1115 24.44 -17.52 13.43
N PRO A 1116 23.85 -16.55 14.17
CA PRO A 1116 23.24 -15.38 13.55
C PRO A 1116 24.27 -14.55 12.77
N ALA A 1117 23.87 -13.99 11.63
CA ALA A 1117 24.71 -13.06 10.89
C ALA A 1117 24.90 -11.74 11.66
N GLN A 1118 26.11 -11.17 11.61
CA GLN A 1118 26.44 -9.89 12.28
C GLN A 1118 25.68 -8.69 11.69
N GLN A 1119 25.33 -8.76 10.40
CA GLN A 1119 24.49 -7.78 9.72
C GLN A 1119 23.20 -8.48 9.28
N GLN A 1120 22.08 -7.77 9.38
CA GLN A 1120 20.77 -8.28 9.00
C GLN A 1120 20.14 -7.29 8.01
N SER A 1121 19.70 -7.80 6.87
CA SER A 1121 18.89 -7.01 5.94
C SER A 1121 17.51 -6.81 6.56
N THR A 1122 17.10 -5.56 6.70
CA THR A 1122 15.76 -5.21 7.21
C THR A 1122 15.05 -4.33 6.20
N HIS A 1123 13.72 -4.33 6.28
CA HIS A 1123 12.88 -3.68 5.29
C HIS A 1123 12.08 -2.56 5.96
N ALA A 1124 11.44 -1.73 5.16
CA ALA A 1124 10.57 -0.68 5.70
C ALA A 1124 9.40 -0.45 4.76
N ALA A 1125 8.22 -0.31 5.36
CA ALA A 1125 7.03 0.17 4.69
C ALA A 1125 7.01 1.70 4.77
N PHE A 1126 7.02 2.39 3.65
CA PHE A 1126 6.99 3.84 3.63
C PHE A 1126 5.57 4.32 3.87
N GLY A 1127 5.32 5.01 4.98
CA GLY A 1127 4.12 5.82 5.17
C GLY A 1127 3.96 6.77 4.00
N PHE A 1128 3.00 6.47 3.14
CA PHE A 1128 2.52 7.41 2.15
C PHE A 1128 1.10 7.73 2.57
N ASP A 1129 0.94 8.83 3.29
CA ASP A 1129 -0.37 9.39 3.58
C ASP A 1129 -0.88 10.03 2.29
N GLY A 1130 -1.34 9.18 1.38
CA GLY A 1130 -2.06 9.64 0.20
C GLY A 1130 -3.41 10.14 0.70
N PRO A 1131 -3.73 11.44 0.59
CA PRO A 1131 -5.00 11.92 1.10
C PRO A 1131 -6.15 11.14 0.46
N ALA A 1132 -7.11 10.69 1.27
CA ALA A 1132 -8.33 10.01 0.80
C ALA A 1132 -9.11 10.90 -0.21
N ALA A 1133 -8.94 12.21 -0.11
CA ALA A 1133 -9.29 13.20 -1.12
C ALA A 1133 -8.03 13.74 -1.79
N ARG A 1134 -7.68 13.22 -2.97
CA ARG A 1134 -6.74 13.90 -3.87
C ARG A 1134 -7.50 15.01 -4.57
N ALA A 1135 -6.84 16.16 -4.83
CA ALA A 1135 -7.40 17.10 -5.79
C ALA A 1135 -7.75 16.31 -7.07
N PRO A 1136 -8.95 16.50 -7.65
CA PRO A 1136 -9.39 15.71 -8.79
C PRO A 1136 -8.30 15.73 -9.86
N GLN A 1137 -7.76 14.55 -10.16
CA GLN A 1137 -6.84 14.35 -11.27
C GLN A 1137 -7.55 14.77 -12.56
N ALA A 1138 -6.81 15.15 -13.59
CA ALA A 1138 -7.40 15.47 -14.88
C ALA A 1138 -7.15 14.34 -15.87
N VAL A 1139 -8.09 14.11 -16.77
CA VAL A 1139 -7.81 13.48 -18.05
C VAL A 1139 -7.64 14.61 -19.05
N LEU A 1140 -6.43 14.74 -19.59
CA LEU A 1140 -6.10 15.82 -20.51
C LEU A 1140 -6.38 15.38 -21.95
N VAL A 1141 -7.13 16.18 -22.70
CA VAL A 1141 -7.27 16.00 -24.14
C VAL A 1141 -6.27 16.97 -24.80
N ALA A 1142 -5.12 16.45 -25.20
CA ALA A 1142 -4.07 17.22 -25.84
C ALA A 1142 -4.47 17.53 -27.28
N VAL A 1143 -4.77 18.80 -27.51
CA VAL A 1143 -5.15 19.36 -28.80
C VAL A 1143 -3.91 19.98 -29.43
N PRO A 1144 -3.59 19.68 -30.71
CA PRO A 1144 -2.38 20.19 -31.33
C PRO A 1144 -2.46 21.73 -31.51
N PRO A 1145 -1.40 22.47 -31.16
CA PRO A 1145 -1.34 23.92 -31.29
C PRO A 1145 -1.20 24.38 -32.75
N ASP A 1146 -0.69 23.52 -33.62
CA ASP A 1146 -0.62 23.69 -35.06
C ASP A 1146 -1.20 22.44 -35.74
N LEU A 1147 -2.23 22.61 -36.59
CA LEU A 1147 -2.89 21.50 -37.28
C LEU A 1147 -2.03 20.90 -38.41
N GLY A 1148 -0.99 21.60 -38.85
CA GLY A 1148 -0.03 21.15 -39.86
C GLY A 1148 1.07 20.24 -39.32
N THR A 1149 1.26 20.20 -38.00
CA THR A 1149 2.32 19.44 -37.34
C THR A 1149 1.72 18.30 -36.52
N ALA A 1150 2.25 17.08 -36.69
CA ALA A 1150 1.83 15.92 -35.90
C ALA A 1150 2.28 16.06 -34.45
N LEU A 1151 1.48 15.54 -33.51
CA LEU A 1151 1.79 15.62 -32.09
C LEU A 1151 2.94 14.66 -31.72
N ASP A 1152 3.97 15.18 -31.06
CA ASP A 1152 5.12 14.42 -30.56
C ASP A 1152 5.34 14.65 -29.06
N THR A 1153 6.32 13.96 -28.46
CA THR A 1153 6.57 14.04 -27.01
C THR A 1153 7.07 15.43 -26.58
N ALA A 1154 7.85 16.14 -27.40
CA ALA A 1154 8.29 17.50 -27.12
C ALA A 1154 7.08 18.47 -27.06
N GLY A 1155 6.16 18.35 -28.00
CA GLY A 1155 4.88 19.06 -28.01
C GLY A 1155 4.02 18.71 -26.78
N LEU A 1156 3.98 17.43 -26.38
CA LEU A 1156 3.27 17.02 -25.16
C LEU A 1156 3.85 17.67 -23.89
N VAL A 1157 5.18 17.78 -23.75
CA VAL A 1157 5.78 18.46 -22.59
C VAL A 1157 5.36 19.92 -22.53
N ALA A 1158 5.32 20.62 -23.67
CA ALA A 1158 4.85 22.00 -23.72
C ALA A 1158 3.36 22.11 -23.34
N ILE A 1159 2.52 21.19 -23.81
CA ILE A 1159 1.09 21.12 -23.46
C ILE A 1159 0.90 20.84 -21.96
N VAL A 1160 1.65 19.90 -21.38
CA VAL A 1160 1.57 19.54 -19.96
C VAL A 1160 2.12 20.67 -19.08
N ALA A 1161 3.18 21.35 -19.51
CA ALA A 1161 3.69 22.55 -18.83
C ALA A 1161 2.63 23.67 -18.80
N ASP A 1162 1.91 23.87 -19.90
CA ASP A 1162 0.79 24.82 -19.98
C ASP A 1162 -0.39 24.37 -19.10
N ALA A 1163 -0.71 23.08 -19.05
CA ALA A 1163 -1.71 22.50 -18.15
C ALA A 1163 -1.35 22.69 -16.67
N ARG A 1164 -0.08 22.55 -16.30
CA ARG A 1164 0.44 22.86 -14.96
C ARG A 1164 0.24 24.35 -14.62
N GLN A 1165 0.48 25.27 -15.55
CA GLN A 1165 0.23 26.69 -15.32
C GLN A 1165 -1.26 27.01 -15.17
N LEU A 1166 -2.13 26.34 -15.95
CA LEU A 1166 -3.58 26.44 -15.83
C LEU A 1166 -4.07 26.14 -14.40
N ALA A 1167 -3.52 25.11 -13.76
CA ALA A 1167 -3.85 24.76 -12.37
C ALA A 1167 -3.52 25.90 -11.38
N ARG A 1168 -2.45 26.65 -11.63
CA ARG A 1168 -2.05 27.81 -10.80
C ARG A 1168 -2.90 29.03 -11.07
N VAL A 1169 -3.18 29.33 -12.34
CA VAL A 1169 -4.01 30.47 -12.75
C VAL A 1169 -5.41 30.39 -12.16
N ARG A 1170 -6.00 29.19 -12.09
CA ARG A 1170 -7.32 28.96 -11.49
C ARG A 1170 -7.40 29.38 -10.02
N MET A 1171 -6.28 29.40 -9.30
CA MET A 1171 -6.23 29.78 -7.89
C MET A 1171 -6.23 31.30 -7.68
N ALA A 1172 -6.06 32.12 -8.73
CA ALA A 1172 -6.10 33.58 -8.61
C ALA A 1172 -7.52 34.06 -8.25
N THR A 1173 -7.61 35.00 -7.31
CA THR A 1173 -8.88 35.62 -6.90
C THR A 1173 -8.90 37.10 -7.30
N PRO A 1174 -10.07 37.75 -7.32
CA PRO A 1174 -10.14 39.20 -7.55
C PRO A 1174 -9.28 40.05 -6.59
N ALA A 1175 -8.96 39.53 -5.40
CA ALA A 1175 -8.17 40.23 -4.40
C ALA A 1175 -6.66 40.28 -4.72
N ASP A 1176 -6.13 39.30 -5.46
CA ASP A 1176 -4.71 39.28 -5.83
C ASP A 1176 -4.45 40.06 -7.12
N LEU A 1177 -5.50 40.35 -7.88
CA LEU A 1177 -5.45 41.01 -9.18
C LEU A 1177 -5.72 42.53 -9.10
N LYS A 1178 -5.51 43.14 -7.91
CA LYS A 1178 -5.80 44.56 -7.65
C LYS A 1178 -5.14 45.50 -8.65
N GLN A 1179 -3.89 45.25 -8.98
CA GLN A 1179 -3.10 46.05 -9.93
C GLN A 1179 -3.63 46.03 -11.37
N TYR A 1180 -4.49 45.06 -11.71
CA TYR A 1180 -5.06 44.90 -13.06
C TYR A 1180 -6.53 45.34 -13.15
N ARG A 1181 -7.11 45.85 -12.06
CA ARG A 1181 -8.54 46.22 -11.97
C ARG A 1181 -9.03 47.25 -13.00
N ALA A 1182 -8.14 48.12 -13.48
CA ALA A 1182 -8.47 49.19 -14.43
C ALA A 1182 -8.47 48.73 -15.90
N VAL A 1183 -7.88 47.57 -16.18
CA VAL A 1183 -7.63 47.05 -17.54
C VAL A 1183 -8.17 45.64 -17.76
N LEU A 1184 -8.56 44.92 -16.72
CA LEU A 1184 -9.29 43.68 -16.89
C LEU A 1184 -10.67 43.92 -17.49
N PRO A 1185 -11.20 42.98 -18.29
CA PRO A 1185 -12.58 43.05 -18.75
C PRO A 1185 -13.51 42.89 -17.54
N THR A 1186 -13.76 44.00 -16.86
CA THR A 1186 -14.85 44.09 -15.89
C THR A 1186 -16.14 44.26 -16.67
N VAL A 1187 -17.24 43.70 -16.16
CA VAL A 1187 -18.57 43.91 -16.76
C VAL A 1187 -18.89 45.40 -16.63
N LEU A 1188 -18.79 46.13 -17.73
CA LEU A 1188 -19.05 47.57 -17.78
C LEU A 1188 -20.50 47.82 -18.18
N LEU A 1189 -21.25 48.47 -17.30
CA LEU A 1189 -22.63 48.86 -17.49
C LEU A 1189 -22.76 50.39 -17.45
N PRO A 1190 -23.67 50.99 -18.23
CA PRO A 1190 -23.92 52.42 -18.17
C PRO A 1190 -24.61 52.80 -16.86
N ALA A 1191 -24.13 53.87 -16.23
CA ALA A 1191 -24.65 54.37 -14.95
C ALA A 1191 -25.83 55.36 -15.09
N ALA A 1192 -26.09 55.94 -16.27
CA ALA A 1192 -27.14 56.94 -16.50
C ALA A 1192 -27.74 56.89 -17.94
N GLY A 1193 -28.95 57.42 -18.11
CA GLY A 1193 -29.73 57.40 -19.37
C GLY A 1193 -30.82 56.31 -19.43
N PRO A 1194 -31.67 56.27 -20.47
CA PRO A 1194 -32.78 55.32 -20.62
C PRO A 1194 -32.35 53.88 -20.94
N PHE A 1195 -31.03 53.66 -20.96
CA PHE A 1195 -30.38 52.37 -21.03
C PHE A 1195 -29.51 52.06 -19.82
N ALA A 1196 -29.55 52.93 -18.81
CA ALA A 1196 -28.86 52.71 -17.56
C ALA A 1196 -29.39 51.47 -16.89
N VAL A 1197 -28.47 50.74 -16.28
CA VAL A 1197 -28.85 49.68 -15.38
C VAL A 1197 -29.02 50.32 -14.00
N THR A 1198 -30.22 50.23 -13.42
CA THR A 1198 -30.43 50.66 -12.04
C THR A 1198 -29.81 49.62 -11.11
N LEU A 1199 -28.59 49.89 -10.64
CA LEU A 1199 -27.92 49.15 -9.58
C LEU A 1199 -28.08 49.97 -8.30
N GLN A 1200 -28.88 49.49 -7.35
CA GLN A 1200 -29.05 50.17 -6.06
C GLN A 1200 -27.92 49.77 -5.10
N GLU A 1201 -27.34 50.75 -4.41
CA GLU A 1201 -26.50 50.52 -3.24
C GLU A 1201 -27.36 49.95 -2.11
N ILE A 1202 -26.89 48.90 -1.45
CA ILE A 1202 -27.44 48.54 -0.13
C ILE A 1202 -26.97 49.65 0.83
N PRO A 1203 -27.88 50.36 1.51
CA PRO A 1203 -27.52 51.45 2.43
C PRO A 1203 -26.68 51.00 3.62
#